data_AF-A0A429ZV52-F1
#
_entry.id   AF-A0A429ZV52-F1
#
_cell.length_a   1.000
_cell.length_b   1.000
_cell.length_c   1.000
_cell.angle_alpha   90.00
_cell.angle_beta   90.00
_cell.angle_gamma   90.00
#
_symmetry.space_group_name_H-M   'P 1'
#
loop_
_entity.id
_entity.type
_entity.pdbx_description
1 polymer ?
#
loop_
_entity_poly.entity_id
_entity_poly.type
_entity_poly.pdbx_seq_one_letter_code
_entity_poly.pdbx_strand_id
1 'polypeptide(L)'
;MKWSIPEKIVEEGREYAKDGRVVSISKNEEQQVWYADVIGSEVFHVELDGTAKEEDNCQCQYWQQHGFCKHTVAVELALREKGQNRYIKKQAGVKNTFQTPSSSDIFAKSFEHVQEAVIDRMLLQSDTLKLDWSLEVVEAISHHPEQSVIGLSVKIGHRTAGSRTYVVKNIKDLLWCYEFKGILLLNEHHFSVSDNSFSKRDNQLLNRLVEISHNQDMLTNTTGVQQKGKLNKRYLILDKEDAKFFITQLMMEERLSLNMGDEKKDVLYFKTSNLPIDLYISPVGLNDYQLKIVDQVELHLEKYQWVIARHSIYELTSEQSERYQLLRQLLKRIPEPTMVFDKDNVSKLFSYILPNLESIATIHISDTLTSEMIRVPLKTHLFIDSKRDQLSIRVDFIYGDFIFSSNSEITTDLPDQGRVVRNQVSETQIEKLLEHYGYTRRGLAFMKNFPKGDSLYRFFREEIPILEKYAVVELSDGLNHLFVEPTEHQPKISILDEGSWLDINFDISNIEDDEVNDVLVSLMKHQEYHQLKSGQLIFLDEDQFQETSQVLQKLRHDIKIKKGKLTVPKYRGILVNQLVSDNDDVETSSTVKEMVGYLSQPENFPTAVPSQLNAALRDYQEIGFKWLKMLSKYQFGGILADDMGLGKTLQLITYLLSEKEQGFLTQPSLIVAPASLLYNWQKELAKFAPTLTSKIVTGSKEERIALTKELGNVDILITSYTTLRQDSELYQEITFHSLVLDEAQMVKNAATKTFQAIETLHAVHRFALSGTPIENKLDELWALFKIVMPGFFPSLRQFKKLPTETIAMMIQPFVLRRDKKQVLQDLPDKVETDLYSQLTEEQKKVYLAYLQQMQQQVSTMSDSELSRNKLTILSGLTRLRQICCDPSLFLEDYAGGSGKLNQTLDLVQTAKANGRRILLFSQFTSMLSILEKEFEKLGINTFYLRGSTPIAKRQEMVDRFNRGENDVFLISLKAGGTGLNLTGADTVILYDLWWNPAVEDQATGRAHRMGQTSKVEVWRLISEGTIEEKMHQLQESKKELFNQVMNAEDVKPLEQMTVSDLRLILDIGE
;
A
#
# COMPACT_ATOMS: atom_id res chain seq x y z
N MET A 1 -1.58 39.65 -39.67
CA MET A 1 -1.13 39.96 -38.28
C MET A 1 -1.75 41.27 -37.78
N LYS A 2 -2.77 41.14 -36.91
CA LYS A 2 -3.34 42.23 -36.13
C LYS A 2 -2.23 42.87 -35.27
N TRP A 3 -2.19 44.21 -35.21
CA TRP A 3 -1.21 45.00 -34.45
C TRP A 3 -1.36 44.89 -32.91
N SER A 4 -2.17 43.94 -32.43
CA SER A 4 -2.50 43.73 -31.01
C SER A 4 -1.81 42.52 -30.38
N ILE A 5 -1.00 41.76 -31.13
CA ILE A 5 -0.27 40.59 -30.59
C ILE A 5 1.06 41.05 -29.98
N PRO A 6 1.36 40.74 -28.70
CA PRO A 6 2.63 41.07 -28.07
C PRO A 6 3.83 40.48 -28.83
N GLU A 7 4.90 41.25 -28.97
CA GLU A 7 6.11 40.88 -29.73
C GLU A 7 6.71 39.55 -29.28
N LYS A 8 6.70 39.28 -27.97
CA LYS A 8 7.12 38.00 -27.39
C LYS A 8 6.34 36.80 -27.94
N ILE A 9 5.03 36.93 -28.11
CA ILE A 9 4.17 35.85 -28.64
C ILE A 9 4.42 35.64 -30.13
N VAL A 10 4.78 36.71 -30.85
CA VAL A 10 5.19 36.60 -32.25
C VAL A 10 6.51 35.86 -32.38
N GLU A 11 7.45 36.10 -31.48
CA GLU A 11 8.75 35.42 -31.44
C GLU A 11 8.61 33.93 -31.11
N GLU A 12 7.79 33.58 -30.10
CA GLU A 12 7.44 32.19 -29.78
C GLU A 12 6.73 31.49 -30.96
N GLY A 13 5.83 32.18 -31.65
CA GLY A 13 5.18 31.63 -32.85
C GLY A 13 6.15 31.40 -34.01
N ARG A 14 7.18 32.25 -34.13
CA ARG A 14 8.23 32.11 -35.15
C ARG A 14 9.15 30.92 -34.84
N GLU A 15 9.47 30.68 -33.56
CA GLU A 15 10.17 29.46 -33.15
C GLU A 15 9.36 28.21 -33.49
N TYR A 16 8.05 28.19 -33.18
CA TYR A 16 7.19 27.04 -33.50
C TYR A 16 7.09 26.75 -35.00
N ALA A 17 7.05 27.78 -35.84
CA ALA A 17 7.09 27.63 -37.29
C ALA A 17 8.45 27.09 -37.78
N LYS A 18 9.55 27.64 -37.27
CA LYS A 18 10.93 27.24 -37.62
C LYS A 18 11.24 25.80 -37.19
N ASP A 19 10.73 25.40 -36.03
CA ASP A 19 10.82 24.04 -35.48
C ASP A 19 9.88 23.05 -36.22
N GLY A 20 9.18 23.46 -37.27
CA GLY A 20 8.31 22.55 -38.04
C GLY A 20 7.10 22.02 -37.27
N ARG A 21 6.69 22.66 -36.16
CA ARG A 21 5.64 22.15 -35.26
C ARG A 21 4.24 22.24 -35.83
N VAL A 22 4.06 22.87 -37.00
CA VAL A 22 2.79 22.91 -37.73
C VAL A 22 2.72 21.67 -38.63
N VAL A 23 2.05 20.61 -38.12
CA VAL A 23 2.09 19.26 -38.69
C VAL A 23 1.17 19.13 -39.91
N SER A 24 0.02 19.79 -39.84
CA SER A 24 -1.01 19.76 -40.87
C SER A 24 -1.51 21.19 -41.13
N ILE A 25 -1.79 21.50 -42.39
CA ILE A 25 -2.52 22.71 -42.80
C ILE A 25 -3.41 22.31 -43.95
N SER A 26 -4.71 22.57 -43.82
CA SER A 26 -5.72 22.30 -44.83
C SER A 26 -6.65 23.49 -45.00
N LYS A 27 -7.25 23.60 -46.19
CA LYS A 27 -8.06 24.75 -46.59
C LYS A 27 -9.51 24.32 -46.81
N ASN A 28 -10.46 25.00 -46.19
CA ASN A 28 -11.88 24.86 -46.51
C ASN A 28 -12.38 26.11 -47.27
N GLU A 29 -12.62 25.96 -48.57
CA GLU A 29 -13.03 27.07 -49.44
C GLU A 29 -14.49 27.50 -49.27
N GLU A 30 -15.36 26.59 -48.81
CA GLU A 30 -16.78 26.85 -48.60
C GLU A 30 -17.01 27.68 -47.32
N GLN A 31 -16.30 27.32 -46.26
CA GLN A 31 -16.32 28.03 -44.98
C GLN A 31 -15.32 29.19 -44.92
N GLN A 32 -14.40 29.28 -45.87
CA GLN A 32 -13.31 30.26 -45.89
C GLN A 32 -12.45 30.17 -44.61
N VAL A 33 -12.12 28.96 -44.15
CA VAL A 33 -11.30 28.70 -42.95
C VAL A 33 -10.11 27.80 -43.30
N TRP A 34 -8.96 28.05 -42.69
CA TRP A 34 -7.82 27.12 -42.66
C TRP A 34 -7.83 26.31 -41.38
N TYR A 35 -7.63 24.99 -41.47
CA TYR A 35 -7.48 24.10 -40.33
C TYR A 35 -6.04 23.62 -40.22
N ALA A 36 -5.47 23.66 -39.04
CA ALA A 36 -4.10 23.22 -38.80
C ALA A 36 -3.93 22.57 -37.43
N ASP A 37 -3.02 21.60 -37.34
CA ASP A 37 -2.60 20.98 -36.07
C ASP A 37 -1.18 21.44 -35.72
N VAL A 38 -1.01 21.95 -34.50
CA VAL A 38 0.26 22.48 -34.00
C VAL A 38 0.70 21.72 -32.76
N ILE A 39 1.91 21.17 -32.77
CA ILE A 39 2.49 20.46 -31.63
C ILE A 39 3.01 21.47 -30.60
N GLY A 40 2.40 21.47 -29.41
CA GLY A 40 2.87 22.18 -28.22
C GLY A 40 3.16 21.20 -27.07
N SER A 41 2.64 21.47 -25.86
CA SER A 41 2.59 20.48 -24.77
C SER A 41 1.64 19.31 -25.07
N GLU A 42 0.69 19.56 -25.96
CA GLU A 42 -0.27 18.64 -26.55
C GLU A 42 -0.50 19.10 -28.00
N VAL A 43 -1.26 18.34 -28.79
CA VAL A 43 -1.62 18.75 -30.16
C VAL A 43 -2.78 19.73 -30.09
N PHE A 44 -2.57 20.95 -30.57
CA PHE A 44 -3.58 21.99 -30.60
C PHE A 44 -4.18 22.15 -31.99
N HIS A 45 -5.50 22.07 -32.08
CA HIS A 45 -6.21 22.42 -33.31
C HIS A 45 -6.36 23.93 -33.43
N VAL A 46 -6.02 24.45 -34.61
CA VAL A 46 -6.02 25.88 -34.96
C VAL A 46 -6.90 26.10 -36.19
N GLU A 47 -7.81 27.06 -36.09
CA GLU A 47 -8.66 27.52 -37.17
C GLU A 47 -8.28 28.96 -37.51
N LEU A 48 -7.78 29.21 -38.72
CA LEU A 48 -7.54 30.59 -39.18
C LEU A 48 -8.66 31.04 -40.13
N ASP A 49 -9.35 32.10 -39.76
CA ASP A 49 -10.38 32.72 -40.60
C ASP A 49 -9.73 33.38 -41.84
N GLY A 50 -10.12 32.88 -43.01
CA GLY A 50 -9.68 33.33 -44.32
C GLY A 50 -10.54 34.45 -44.91
N THR A 51 -11.50 34.99 -44.16
CA THR A 51 -12.25 36.21 -44.51
C THR A 51 -11.52 37.48 -44.03
N ALA A 52 -12.06 38.65 -44.35
CA ALA A 52 -11.51 39.93 -43.89
C ALA A 52 -11.74 40.21 -42.38
N LYS A 53 -12.46 39.34 -41.67
CA LYS A 53 -12.73 39.50 -40.22
C LYS A 53 -11.56 39.04 -39.34
N GLU A 54 -10.78 38.08 -39.83
CA GLU A 54 -9.65 37.47 -39.10
C GLU A 54 -10.05 36.99 -37.69
N GLU A 55 -11.20 36.32 -37.57
CA GLU A 55 -11.65 35.67 -36.33
C GLU A 55 -11.00 34.27 -36.19
N ASP A 56 -9.74 34.26 -35.79
CA ASP A 56 -8.99 33.02 -35.50
C ASP A 56 -9.58 32.28 -34.30
N ASN A 57 -9.33 30.98 -34.22
CA ASN A 57 -9.66 30.16 -33.05
C ASN A 57 -8.55 29.14 -32.79
N CYS A 58 -8.26 28.87 -31.53
CA CYS A 58 -7.29 27.86 -31.12
C CYS A 58 -7.71 27.22 -29.81
N GLN A 59 -7.54 25.89 -29.72
CA GLN A 59 -7.90 25.11 -28.54
C GLN A 59 -7.04 25.39 -27.30
N CYS A 60 -5.92 26.12 -27.42
CA CYS A 60 -5.04 26.36 -26.28
C CYS A 60 -5.65 27.36 -25.27
N GLN A 61 -5.41 27.10 -23.99
CA GLN A 61 -5.92 27.92 -22.88
C GLN A 61 -5.50 29.39 -22.99
N TYR A 62 -4.29 29.66 -23.49
CA TYR A 62 -3.79 31.03 -23.68
C TYR A 62 -4.66 31.81 -24.68
N TRP A 63 -5.07 31.15 -25.77
CA TRP A 63 -5.94 31.75 -26.77
C TRP A 63 -7.34 32.05 -26.20
N GLN A 64 -7.94 31.13 -25.44
CA GLN A 64 -9.24 31.35 -24.79
C GLN A 64 -9.25 32.59 -23.88
N GLN A 65 -8.12 32.90 -23.26
CA GLN A 65 -7.99 34.04 -22.34
C GLN A 65 -7.67 35.36 -23.05
N HIS A 66 -6.92 35.33 -24.15
CA HIS A 66 -6.32 36.54 -24.75
C HIS A 66 -6.77 36.82 -26.20
N GLY A 67 -7.42 35.86 -26.87
CA GLY A 67 -7.84 35.95 -28.27
C GLY A 67 -6.71 35.86 -29.30
N PHE A 68 -5.47 35.58 -28.86
CA PHE A 68 -4.30 35.33 -29.69
C PHE A 68 -3.37 34.33 -28.98
N CYS A 69 -2.53 33.62 -29.73
CA CYS A 69 -1.51 32.74 -29.15
C CYS A 69 -0.37 32.50 -30.15
N LYS A 70 0.71 31.87 -29.67
CA LYS A 70 1.83 31.47 -30.54
C LYS A 70 1.43 30.47 -31.64
N HIS A 71 0.42 29.63 -31.41
CA HIS A 71 -0.01 28.61 -32.39
C HIS A 71 -0.68 29.24 -33.62
N THR A 72 -1.55 30.24 -33.44
CA THR A 72 -2.17 30.95 -34.57
C THR A 72 -1.12 31.72 -35.37
N VAL A 73 -0.13 32.31 -34.69
CA VAL A 73 1.01 32.96 -35.35
C VAL A 73 1.85 31.96 -36.13
N ALA A 74 2.16 30.79 -35.55
CA ALA A 74 2.96 29.76 -36.20
C ALA A 74 2.29 29.26 -37.49
N VAL A 75 0.98 29.05 -37.49
CA VAL A 75 0.22 28.64 -38.68
C VAL A 75 0.20 29.76 -39.73
N GLU A 76 0.03 31.03 -39.33
CA GLU A 76 0.08 32.18 -40.27
C GLU A 76 1.46 32.30 -40.93
N LEU A 77 2.54 32.07 -40.17
CA LEU A 77 3.91 32.07 -40.70
C LEU A 77 4.17 30.88 -41.63
N ALA A 78 3.72 29.68 -41.26
CA ALA A 78 3.85 28.48 -42.08
C ALA A 78 3.07 28.58 -43.40
N LEU A 79 1.90 29.24 -43.41
CA LEU A 79 1.16 29.55 -44.64
C LEU A 79 1.97 30.46 -45.57
N ARG A 80 2.63 31.49 -45.01
CA ARG A 80 3.47 32.41 -45.78
C ARG A 80 4.70 31.72 -46.36
N GLU A 81 5.35 30.84 -45.60
CA GLU A 81 6.48 30.04 -46.09
C GLU A 81 6.08 29.12 -47.25
N LYS A 82 4.85 28.57 -47.21
CA LYS A 82 4.26 27.80 -48.32
C LYS A 82 3.77 28.66 -49.49
N GLY A 83 3.99 29.98 -49.46
CA GLY A 83 3.55 30.92 -50.49
C GLY A 83 2.04 31.09 -50.59
N GLN A 84 1.28 30.67 -49.57
CA GLN A 84 -0.17 30.75 -49.55
C GLN A 84 -0.65 31.99 -48.79
N ASN A 85 -1.65 32.67 -49.36
CA ASN A 85 -2.28 33.80 -48.69
C ASN A 85 -3.39 33.29 -47.77
N ARG A 86 -3.46 33.86 -46.56
CA ARG A 86 -4.52 33.63 -45.58
C ARG A 86 -5.91 33.86 -46.18
N TYR A 87 -6.08 34.87 -47.03
CA TYR A 87 -7.38 35.21 -47.61
C TYR A 87 -7.87 34.15 -48.62
N ILE A 88 -9.08 33.62 -48.39
CA ILE A 88 -9.71 32.60 -49.23
C ILE A 88 -10.81 33.26 -50.08
N LYS A 89 -10.67 33.24 -51.42
CA LYS A 89 -11.77 33.65 -52.33
C LYS A 89 -12.82 32.54 -52.40
N LYS A 90 -14.09 32.89 -52.18
CA LYS A 90 -15.23 31.96 -52.29
C LYS A 90 -15.42 31.51 -53.74
N GLN A 91 -15.01 30.29 -54.08
CA GLN A 91 -15.27 29.68 -55.39
C GLN A 91 -16.32 28.59 -55.24
N ALA A 92 -17.37 28.65 -56.07
CA ALA A 92 -18.39 27.63 -56.11
C ALA A 92 -17.89 26.47 -56.98
N GLY A 93 -17.57 25.34 -56.33
CA GLY A 93 -17.51 24.04 -56.99
C GLY A 93 -16.12 23.49 -57.31
N VAL A 94 -15.40 23.02 -56.29
CA VAL A 94 -14.56 21.80 -56.35
C VAL A 94 -14.59 21.17 -54.95
N LYS A 95 -15.11 19.94 -54.82
CA LYS A 95 -14.94 19.14 -53.59
C LYS A 95 -13.51 18.59 -53.57
N ASN A 96 -12.57 19.34 -53.02
CA ASN A 96 -11.32 18.73 -52.57
C ASN A 96 -11.62 17.97 -51.28
N THR A 97 -11.56 16.64 -51.34
CA THR A 97 -11.67 15.75 -50.20
C THR A 97 -10.51 15.99 -49.23
N PHE A 98 -10.87 16.45 -48.03
CA PHE A 98 -10.03 16.46 -46.84
C PHE A 98 -9.47 15.05 -46.60
N GLN A 99 -8.17 14.86 -46.78
CA GLN A 99 -7.46 13.73 -46.17
C GLN A 99 -6.87 14.23 -44.86
N THR A 100 -7.52 13.88 -43.76
CA THR A 100 -6.89 13.90 -42.44
C THR A 100 -5.59 13.10 -42.56
N PRO A 101 -4.42 13.64 -42.17
CA PRO A 101 -3.23 12.79 -42.07
C PRO A 101 -3.59 11.60 -41.17
N SER A 102 -3.23 10.39 -41.61
CA SER A 102 -3.59 9.19 -40.86
C SER A 102 -3.00 9.26 -39.46
N SER A 103 -3.61 8.59 -38.47
CA SER A 103 -3.04 8.47 -37.13
C SER A 103 -1.59 7.95 -37.21
N SER A 104 -1.29 7.07 -38.18
CA SER A 104 0.05 6.64 -38.52
C SER A 104 0.97 7.74 -39.06
N ASP A 105 0.50 8.68 -39.90
CA ASP A 105 1.32 9.79 -40.40
C ASP A 105 1.62 10.82 -39.30
N ILE A 106 0.63 11.09 -38.44
CA ILE A 106 0.79 11.97 -37.27
C ILE A 106 1.78 11.34 -36.30
N PHE A 107 1.65 10.04 -36.02
CA PHE A 107 2.55 9.31 -35.15
C PHE A 107 3.97 9.22 -35.74
N ALA A 108 4.10 8.86 -37.02
CA ALA A 108 5.38 8.78 -37.71
C ALA A 108 6.12 10.13 -37.70
N LYS A 109 5.48 11.23 -38.11
CA LYS A 109 6.11 12.57 -38.10
C LYS A 109 6.47 13.05 -36.70
N SER A 110 5.68 12.68 -35.68
CA SER A 110 5.97 13.04 -34.28
C SER A 110 7.24 12.33 -33.76
N PHE A 111 7.49 11.09 -34.19
CA PHE A 111 8.69 10.34 -33.82
C PHE A 111 9.88 10.54 -34.78
N GLU A 112 9.64 10.94 -36.03
CA GLU A 112 10.68 11.28 -37.01
C GLU A 112 11.53 12.46 -36.51
N HIS A 113 10.89 13.46 -35.87
CA HIS A 113 11.60 14.59 -35.26
C HIS A 113 12.42 14.20 -34.02
N VAL A 114 11.96 13.20 -33.27
CA VAL A 114 12.73 12.62 -32.15
C VAL A 114 13.91 11.80 -32.67
N GLN A 115 13.73 11.07 -33.78
CA GLN A 115 14.78 10.31 -34.44
C GLN A 115 15.85 11.20 -35.08
N GLU A 116 15.48 12.27 -35.80
CA GLU A 116 16.44 13.25 -36.35
C GLU A 116 17.26 13.90 -35.23
N ALA A 117 16.61 14.34 -34.14
CA ALA A 117 17.30 14.91 -32.98
C ALA A 117 18.22 13.92 -32.25
N VAL A 118 17.95 12.62 -32.32
CA VAL A 118 18.81 11.55 -31.77
C VAL A 118 19.95 11.20 -32.72
N ILE A 119 19.70 11.18 -34.03
CA ILE A 119 20.71 10.92 -35.07
C ILE A 119 21.72 12.06 -35.14
N ASP A 120 21.28 13.32 -35.07
CA ASP A 120 22.17 14.48 -34.99
C ASP A 120 23.06 14.44 -33.73
N ARG A 121 22.50 13.97 -32.59
CA ARG A 121 23.29 13.76 -31.35
C ARG A 121 24.34 12.66 -31.48
N MET A 122 24.05 11.59 -32.25
CA MET A 122 24.99 10.49 -32.48
C MET A 122 26.14 10.86 -33.44
N LEU A 123 25.95 11.88 -34.28
CA LEU A 123 26.95 12.34 -35.26
C LEU A 123 27.91 13.39 -34.70
N LEU A 124 27.66 13.94 -33.51
CA LEU A 124 28.51 14.96 -32.89
C LEU A 124 29.82 14.37 -32.36
N GLN A 125 30.95 14.78 -32.94
CA GLN A 125 32.25 14.59 -32.30
C GLN A 125 32.28 15.38 -30.98
N SER A 126 32.67 14.72 -29.89
CA SER A 126 32.73 15.32 -28.56
C SER A 126 33.86 16.33 -28.47
N ASP A 127 33.55 17.61 -28.25
CA ASP A 127 34.56 18.58 -27.89
C ASP A 127 35.10 18.25 -26.50
N THR A 128 36.42 18.31 -26.30
CA THR A 128 37.00 18.39 -24.96
C THR A 128 36.93 19.85 -24.50
N LEU A 129 36.19 20.13 -23.42
CA LEU A 129 35.86 21.46 -22.93
C LEU A 129 36.49 21.72 -21.55
N LYS A 130 36.66 22.99 -21.19
CA LYS A 130 37.09 23.47 -19.87
C LYS A 130 36.12 24.52 -19.35
N LEU A 131 35.91 24.54 -18.04
CA LEU A 131 35.05 25.48 -17.35
C LEU A 131 35.86 26.35 -16.38
N ASP A 132 35.61 27.67 -16.42
CA ASP A 132 36.08 28.60 -15.39
C ASP A 132 34.89 29.02 -14.53
N TRP A 133 34.99 28.77 -13.22
CA TRP A 133 33.95 29.04 -12.23
C TRP A 133 34.21 30.39 -11.56
N SER A 134 33.19 31.22 -11.39
CA SER A 134 33.31 32.50 -10.68
C SER A 134 32.10 32.72 -9.78
N LEU A 135 32.39 32.97 -8.50
CA LEU A 135 31.39 33.36 -7.51
C LEU A 135 31.39 34.89 -7.37
N GLU A 136 30.22 35.48 -7.22
CA GLU A 136 30.07 36.94 -7.08
C GLU A 136 29.01 37.26 -6.04
N VAL A 137 29.31 38.19 -5.15
CA VAL A 137 28.34 38.77 -4.21
C VAL A 137 27.52 39.80 -4.99
N VAL A 138 26.25 39.48 -5.22
CA VAL A 138 25.33 40.31 -5.99
C VAL A 138 24.34 40.98 -5.04
N GLU A 139 24.26 42.31 -5.12
CA GLU A 139 23.28 43.08 -4.36
C GLU A 139 21.86 42.75 -4.84
N ALA A 140 21.08 42.06 -3.99
CA ALA A 140 19.68 41.76 -4.28
C ALA A 140 18.77 42.98 -4.11
N ILE A 141 19.14 43.92 -3.24
CA ILE A 141 18.39 45.14 -2.93
C ILE A 141 19.38 46.31 -2.87
N SER A 142 19.12 47.36 -3.67
CA SER A 142 19.96 48.56 -3.67
C SER A 142 20.02 49.21 -2.28
N HIS A 143 21.21 49.65 -1.87
CA HIS A 143 21.49 50.27 -0.56
C HIS A 143 21.39 49.35 0.66
N HIS A 144 21.21 48.03 0.45
CA HIS A 144 21.21 47.01 1.49
C HIS A 144 22.27 45.93 1.21
N PRO A 145 23.57 46.25 1.31
CA PRO A 145 24.64 45.31 1.00
C PRO A 145 24.60 44.05 1.88
N GLU A 146 24.03 44.13 3.09
CA GLU A 146 23.82 42.96 3.96
C GLU A 146 22.84 41.91 3.40
N GLN A 147 21.95 42.30 2.48
CA GLN A 147 20.96 41.42 1.85
C GLN A 147 21.47 40.80 0.55
N SER A 148 22.76 40.97 0.25
CA SER A 148 23.39 40.43 -0.95
C SER A 148 23.37 38.91 -0.98
N VAL A 149 23.36 38.35 -2.19
CA VAL A 149 23.35 36.91 -2.44
C VAL A 149 24.55 36.48 -3.24
N ILE A 150 24.96 35.22 -3.11
CA ILE A 150 26.07 34.66 -3.86
C ILE A 150 25.52 34.08 -5.17
N GLY A 151 25.92 34.68 -6.28
CA GLY A 151 25.64 34.20 -7.63
C GLY A 151 26.82 33.44 -8.20
N LEU A 152 26.57 32.28 -8.80
CA LEU A 152 27.55 31.51 -9.54
C LEU A 152 27.41 31.75 -11.04
N SER A 153 28.52 32.07 -11.70
CA SER A 153 28.60 32.18 -13.17
C SER A 153 29.73 31.32 -13.72
N VAL A 154 29.57 30.86 -14.97
CA VAL A 154 30.50 29.95 -15.63
C VAL A 154 30.99 30.55 -16.94
N LYS A 155 32.26 30.34 -17.27
CA LYS A 155 32.81 30.51 -18.62
C LYS A 155 33.19 29.17 -19.21
N ILE A 156 32.99 28.99 -20.51
CA ILE A 156 33.29 27.74 -21.23
C ILE A 156 34.26 27.98 -22.38
N GLY A 157 35.13 27.01 -22.66
CA GLY A 157 36.01 27.03 -23.83
C GLY A 157 36.57 25.63 -24.14
N HIS A 158 37.25 25.47 -25.28
CA HIS A 158 37.88 24.18 -25.62
C HIS A 158 39.10 23.90 -24.75
N ARG A 159 39.44 22.64 -24.52
CA ARG A 159 40.62 22.19 -23.76
C ARG A 159 41.86 22.06 -24.66
N THR A 160 42.05 23.00 -25.57
CA THR A 160 43.25 23.11 -26.42
C THR A 160 44.16 24.23 -25.90
N ALA A 161 45.48 24.08 -26.07
CA ALA A 161 46.44 25.09 -25.63
C ALA A 161 46.18 26.44 -26.34
N GLY A 162 45.93 27.50 -25.57
CA GLY A 162 45.66 28.86 -26.09
C GLY A 162 44.19 29.23 -26.32
N SER A 163 43.24 28.35 -26.03
CA SER A 163 41.80 28.65 -26.17
C SER A 163 41.29 29.68 -25.16
N ARG A 164 40.57 30.70 -25.65
CA ARG A 164 39.84 31.68 -24.81
C ARG A 164 38.58 31.03 -24.22
N THR A 165 38.20 31.44 -23.01
CA THR A 165 36.91 31.09 -22.40
C THR A 165 35.90 32.20 -22.62
N TYR A 166 34.64 31.81 -22.83
CA TYR A 166 33.53 32.70 -23.14
C TYR A 166 32.51 32.67 -22.01
N VAL A 167 32.02 33.85 -21.62
CA VAL A 167 31.00 33.97 -20.57
C VAL A 167 29.69 33.37 -21.05
N VAL A 168 29.14 32.45 -20.27
CA VAL A 168 27.82 31.90 -20.50
C VAL A 168 26.78 32.95 -20.09
N LYS A 169 26.06 33.51 -21.08
CA LYS A 169 25.08 34.59 -20.84
C LYS A 169 23.84 34.10 -20.08
N ASN A 170 23.48 32.83 -20.25
CA ASN A 170 22.39 32.18 -19.57
C ASN A 170 22.85 30.80 -19.11
N ILE A 171 23.06 30.65 -17.80
CA ILE A 171 23.63 29.41 -17.24
C ILE A 171 22.69 28.20 -17.42
N LYS A 172 21.37 28.42 -17.50
CA LYS A 172 20.40 27.34 -17.72
C LYS A 172 20.54 26.71 -19.10
N ASP A 173 20.93 27.49 -20.11
CA ASP A 173 21.14 26.94 -21.47
C ASP A 173 22.34 25.98 -21.48
N LEU A 174 23.39 26.27 -20.71
CA LEU A 174 24.52 25.35 -20.51
C LEU A 174 24.07 24.07 -19.78
N LEU A 175 23.30 24.19 -18.70
CA LEU A 175 22.83 23.04 -17.92
C LEU A 175 21.89 22.15 -18.74
N TRP A 176 20.99 22.74 -19.51
CA TRP A 176 20.13 22.03 -20.45
C TRP A 176 20.94 21.29 -21.52
N CYS A 177 21.94 21.97 -22.12
CA CYS A 177 22.83 21.31 -23.09
C CYS A 177 23.65 20.17 -22.47
N TYR A 178 24.04 20.30 -21.20
CA TYR A 178 24.77 19.27 -20.46
C TYR A 178 23.91 18.04 -20.15
N GLU A 179 22.65 18.24 -19.76
CA GLU A 179 21.69 17.18 -19.45
C GLU A 179 21.26 16.43 -20.71
N PHE A 180 20.91 17.15 -21.77
CA PHE A 180 20.35 16.56 -22.99
C PHE A 180 21.38 16.22 -24.08
N LYS A 181 22.66 16.58 -23.87
CA LYS A 181 23.77 16.40 -24.82
C LYS A 181 23.49 17.11 -26.15
N GLY A 182 23.97 18.34 -26.29
CA GLY A 182 23.66 19.18 -27.44
C GLY A 182 24.75 20.21 -27.74
N ILE A 183 24.45 21.11 -28.67
CA ILE A 183 25.36 22.19 -29.08
C ILE A 183 24.99 23.47 -28.34
N LEU A 184 25.92 23.97 -27.51
CA LEU A 184 25.78 25.28 -26.89
C LEU A 184 26.34 26.36 -27.83
N LEU A 185 25.46 27.28 -28.24
CA LEU A 185 25.79 28.44 -29.06
C LEU A 185 26.07 29.67 -28.19
N LEU A 186 27.30 30.18 -28.22
CA LEU A 186 27.66 31.43 -27.56
C LEU A 186 28.23 32.41 -28.58
N ASN A 187 27.41 33.41 -28.96
CA ASN A 187 27.69 34.33 -30.06
C ASN A 187 27.94 33.54 -31.37
N GLU A 188 29.13 33.63 -31.97
CA GLU A 188 29.51 32.91 -33.20
C GLU A 188 30.24 31.56 -32.91
N HIS A 189 30.38 31.16 -31.64
CA HIS A 189 31.08 29.94 -31.25
C HIS A 189 30.12 28.82 -30.87
N HIS A 190 30.45 27.60 -31.30
CA HIS A 190 29.68 26.38 -31.08
C HIS A 190 30.48 25.44 -30.18
N PHE A 191 29.85 24.93 -29.12
CA PHE A 191 30.45 23.95 -28.21
C PHE A 191 29.60 22.68 -28.18
N SER A 192 30.14 21.57 -28.66
CA SER A 192 29.48 20.26 -28.65
C SER A 192 29.63 19.61 -27.27
N VAL A 193 28.52 19.52 -26.53
CA VAL A 193 28.49 18.97 -25.17
C VAL A 193 28.03 17.51 -25.20
N SER A 194 28.89 16.62 -24.70
CA SER A 194 28.69 15.18 -24.60
C SER A 194 29.17 14.65 -23.24
N ASP A 195 28.98 13.36 -22.96
CA ASP A 195 29.40 12.72 -21.69
C ASP A 195 30.89 12.85 -21.38
N ASN A 196 31.73 12.91 -22.42
CA ASN A 196 33.18 13.00 -22.29
C ASN A 196 33.72 14.43 -22.46
N SER A 197 32.84 15.42 -22.56
CA SER A 197 33.26 16.80 -22.83
C SER A 197 33.92 17.48 -21.63
N PHE A 198 33.60 17.06 -20.42
CA PHE A 198 34.08 17.69 -19.19
C PHE A 198 34.90 16.73 -18.33
N SER A 199 35.74 17.28 -17.45
CA SER A 199 36.46 16.45 -16.49
C SER A 199 35.50 15.83 -15.46
N LYS A 200 35.90 14.71 -14.82
CA LYS A 200 35.10 14.09 -13.75
C LYS A 200 34.72 15.10 -12.64
N ARG A 201 35.59 16.09 -12.39
CA ARG A 201 35.38 17.15 -11.39
C ARG A 201 34.36 18.18 -11.87
N ASP A 202 34.50 18.66 -13.09
CA ASP A 202 33.52 19.56 -13.70
C ASP A 202 32.13 18.90 -13.78
N ASN A 203 32.06 17.60 -14.06
CA ASN A 203 30.81 16.84 -14.04
C ASN A 203 30.17 16.81 -12.63
N GLN A 204 30.96 16.71 -11.56
CA GLN A 204 30.43 16.76 -10.18
C GLN A 204 29.82 18.13 -9.87
N LEU A 205 30.52 19.21 -10.23
CA LEU A 205 30.03 20.58 -10.04
C LEU A 205 28.81 20.89 -10.92
N LEU A 206 28.81 20.44 -12.18
CA LEU A 206 27.70 20.59 -13.11
C LEU A 206 26.46 19.80 -12.65
N ASN A 207 26.62 18.55 -12.19
CA ASN A 207 25.50 17.77 -11.65
C ASN A 207 24.85 18.48 -10.47
N ARG A 208 25.66 19.04 -9.55
CA ARG A 208 25.13 19.83 -8.42
C ARG A 208 24.40 21.08 -8.92
N LEU A 209 24.91 21.78 -9.94
CA LEU A 209 24.20 22.92 -10.53
C LEU A 209 22.88 22.53 -11.21
N VAL A 210 22.79 21.36 -11.84
CA VAL A 210 21.53 20.86 -12.43
C VAL A 210 20.48 20.66 -11.34
N GLU A 211 20.85 20.01 -10.23
CA GLU A 211 19.96 19.83 -9.06
C GLU A 211 19.45 21.18 -8.54
N ILE A 212 20.34 22.15 -8.38
CA ILE A 212 19.99 23.51 -7.92
C ILE A 212 19.03 24.17 -8.92
N SER A 213 19.28 24.05 -10.22
CA SER A 213 18.43 24.63 -11.26
C SER A 213 17.02 24.02 -11.25
N HIS A 214 16.90 22.70 -11.17
CA HIS A 214 15.60 22.01 -11.11
C HIS A 214 14.81 22.40 -9.86
N ASN A 215 15.46 22.45 -8.70
CA ASN A 215 14.82 22.88 -7.45
C ASN A 215 14.30 24.33 -7.53
N GLN A 216 15.05 25.23 -8.19
CA GLN A 216 14.61 26.61 -8.39
C GLN A 216 13.45 26.74 -9.38
N ASP A 217 13.41 25.91 -10.42
CA ASP A 217 12.30 25.86 -11.39
C ASP A 217 11.00 25.36 -10.75
N MET A 218 11.07 24.49 -9.75
CA MET A 218 9.91 24.02 -8.99
C MET A 218 9.33 25.08 -8.05
N LEU A 219 10.18 25.97 -7.51
CA LEU A 219 9.78 26.97 -6.51
C LEU A 219 9.31 28.30 -7.13
N THR A 220 9.66 28.63 -8.38
CA THR A 220 9.30 29.91 -9.01
C THR A 220 9.16 29.87 -10.54
N ASN A 221 8.13 30.54 -11.10
CA ASN A 221 8.00 30.83 -12.55
C ASN A 221 8.85 32.03 -13.03
N THR A 222 9.72 32.60 -12.19
CA THR A 222 10.53 33.80 -12.51
C THR A 222 11.99 33.59 -12.10
N THR A 223 12.86 33.41 -13.09
CA THR A 223 14.22 32.89 -12.92
C THR A 223 15.30 33.96 -13.11
N GLY A 224 15.92 34.40 -12.00
CA GLY A 224 17.18 35.19 -12.01
C GLY A 224 17.25 36.35 -10.99
N VAL A 225 18.46 36.87 -10.78
CA VAL A 225 18.72 38.01 -9.88
C VAL A 225 18.16 39.30 -10.49
N GLN A 226 17.32 40.04 -9.76
CA GLN A 226 16.90 41.37 -10.17
C GLN A 226 18.00 42.38 -9.88
N GLN A 227 18.75 42.78 -10.91
CA GLN A 227 19.70 43.87 -10.81
C GLN A 227 19.11 45.10 -11.50
N LYS A 228 18.85 46.18 -10.76
CA LYS A 228 18.18 47.40 -11.28
C LYS A 228 16.86 47.11 -12.02
N GLY A 229 16.08 46.13 -11.55
CA GLY A 229 14.79 45.75 -12.15
C GLY A 229 14.85 44.88 -13.41
N LYS A 230 16.03 44.38 -13.82
CA LYS A 230 16.17 43.37 -14.90
C LYS A 230 16.71 42.05 -14.37
N LEU A 231 16.13 40.93 -14.83
CA LEU A 231 16.57 39.58 -14.51
C LEU A 231 17.91 39.28 -15.21
N ASN A 232 18.97 39.11 -14.42
CA ASN A 232 20.28 38.72 -14.91
C ASN A 232 20.42 37.18 -14.93
N LYS A 233 20.21 36.58 -16.09
CA LYS A 233 20.23 35.12 -16.31
C LYS A 233 21.63 34.50 -16.29
N ARG A 234 22.68 35.32 -16.16
CA ARG A 234 24.08 34.87 -16.09
C ARG A 234 24.38 34.07 -14.83
N TYR A 235 23.67 34.35 -13.73
CA TYR A 235 23.95 33.77 -12.43
C TYR A 235 22.90 32.74 -12.04
N LEU A 236 23.35 31.63 -11.44
CA LEU A 236 22.52 30.78 -10.60
C LEU A 236 22.72 31.22 -9.14
N ILE A 237 21.64 31.54 -8.44
CA ILE A 237 21.72 31.94 -7.03
C ILE A 237 22.01 30.70 -6.19
N LEU A 238 22.97 30.78 -5.28
CA LEU A 238 23.28 29.69 -4.36
C LEU A 238 22.69 29.99 -2.99
N ASP A 239 22.08 28.99 -2.35
CA ASP A 239 21.70 29.07 -0.94
C ASP A 239 22.94 28.91 -0.03
N LYS A 240 22.72 28.86 1.29
CA LYS A 240 23.81 28.74 2.27
C LYS A 240 24.64 27.46 2.09
N GLU A 241 23.98 26.33 1.87
CA GLU A 241 24.66 25.03 1.78
C GLU A 241 25.40 24.90 0.46
N ASP A 242 24.76 25.30 -0.64
CA ASP A 242 25.36 25.27 -1.97
C ASP A 242 26.52 26.25 -2.08
N ALA A 243 26.37 27.48 -1.57
CA ALA A 243 27.48 28.44 -1.57
C ALA A 243 28.67 27.90 -0.77
N LYS A 244 28.43 27.25 0.38
CA LYS A 244 29.49 26.64 1.19
C LYS A 244 30.17 25.51 0.44
N PHE A 245 29.39 24.65 -0.22
CA PHE A 245 29.90 23.58 -1.07
C PHE A 245 30.82 24.13 -2.16
N PHE A 246 30.35 25.08 -2.97
CA PHE A 246 31.15 25.64 -4.07
C PHE A 246 32.40 26.39 -3.59
N ILE A 247 32.30 27.18 -2.53
CA ILE A 247 33.47 27.87 -1.94
C ILE A 247 34.51 26.86 -1.47
N THR A 248 34.08 25.81 -0.76
CA THR A 248 34.99 24.79 -0.22
C THR A 248 35.66 23.98 -1.34
N GLN A 249 34.89 23.53 -2.34
CA GLN A 249 35.43 22.76 -3.47
C GLN A 249 36.41 23.59 -4.31
N LEU A 250 36.04 24.82 -4.68
CA LEU A 250 36.93 25.68 -5.47
C LEU A 250 38.18 26.11 -4.70
N MET A 251 38.08 26.28 -3.38
CA MET A 251 39.23 26.57 -2.53
C MET A 251 40.20 25.38 -2.45
N MET A 252 39.71 24.15 -2.26
CA MET A 252 40.54 22.94 -2.25
C MET A 252 41.32 22.75 -3.56
N GLU A 253 40.81 23.29 -4.66
CA GLU A 253 41.44 23.22 -5.98
C GLU A 253 42.33 24.43 -6.31
N GLU A 254 42.53 25.37 -5.39
CA GLU A 254 43.26 26.64 -5.60
C GLU A 254 42.70 27.46 -6.78
N ARG A 255 41.38 27.37 -7.01
CA ARG A 255 40.65 28.01 -8.13
C ARG A 255 39.50 28.91 -7.67
N LEU A 256 39.36 29.12 -6.36
CA LEU A 256 38.36 30.01 -5.82
C LEU A 256 38.57 31.42 -6.36
N SER A 257 37.48 32.02 -6.83
CA SER A 257 37.42 33.43 -7.22
C SER A 257 36.08 33.97 -6.76
N LEU A 258 36.03 34.50 -5.54
CA LEU A 258 34.87 35.21 -5.00
C LEU A 258 35.06 36.72 -5.18
N ASN A 259 34.24 37.34 -6.03
CA ASN A 259 34.23 38.78 -6.22
C ASN A 259 33.21 39.43 -5.26
N MET A 260 33.65 40.41 -4.49
CA MET A 260 32.87 41.15 -3.49
C MET A 260 32.93 42.65 -3.80
N GLY A 261 32.29 43.08 -4.89
CA GLY A 261 32.43 44.45 -5.39
C GLY A 261 33.82 44.67 -6.01
N ASP A 262 34.61 45.60 -5.43
CA ASP A 262 35.96 45.93 -5.90
C ASP A 262 37.04 44.97 -5.36
N GLU A 263 36.71 44.13 -4.38
CA GLU A 263 37.64 43.15 -3.80
C GLU A 263 37.42 41.75 -4.38
N LYS A 264 38.52 41.03 -4.62
CA LYS A 264 38.50 39.63 -5.02
C LYS A 264 39.22 38.78 -3.96
N LYS A 265 38.57 37.70 -3.53
CA LYS A 265 39.11 36.74 -2.56
C LYS A 265 39.36 35.39 -3.25
N ASP A 266 40.61 34.97 -3.23
CA ASP A 266 41.06 33.68 -3.77
C ASP A 266 41.26 32.61 -2.68
N VAL A 267 41.24 33.01 -1.39
CA VAL A 267 41.43 32.13 -0.24
C VAL A 267 40.45 32.51 0.88
N LEU A 268 39.58 31.58 1.29
CA LEU A 268 38.58 31.77 2.35
C LEU A 268 38.34 30.50 3.16
N TYR A 269 38.55 30.56 4.49
CA TYR A 269 38.33 29.43 5.40
C TYR A 269 37.15 29.66 6.33
N PHE A 270 36.30 28.64 6.50
CA PHE A 270 35.21 28.68 7.48
C PHE A 270 35.75 28.55 8.92
N LYS A 271 35.29 29.41 9.83
CA LYS A 271 35.66 29.43 11.26
C LYS A 271 34.43 29.50 12.17
N THR A 272 34.56 28.89 13.34
CA THR A 272 33.55 28.87 14.42
C THR A 272 33.97 29.65 15.67
N SER A 273 35.05 30.43 15.60
CA SER A 273 35.51 31.29 16.72
C SER A 273 34.68 32.58 16.83
N ASN A 274 34.86 33.35 17.91
CA ASN A 274 34.31 34.70 18.03
C ASN A 274 34.65 35.56 16.80
N LEU A 275 33.75 36.48 16.48
CA LEU A 275 33.95 37.42 15.37
C LEU A 275 35.21 38.26 15.62
N PRO A 276 35.83 38.81 14.56
CA PRO A 276 36.99 39.68 14.67
C PRO A 276 36.58 41.09 15.15
N ILE A 277 35.95 41.13 16.32
CA ILE A 277 35.51 42.33 17.03
C ILE A 277 36.20 42.32 18.38
N ASP A 278 36.95 43.38 18.69
CA ASP A 278 37.62 43.54 19.98
C ASP A 278 36.94 44.62 20.82
N LEU A 279 36.69 44.31 22.09
CA LEU A 279 36.11 45.22 23.08
C LEU A 279 37.15 45.53 24.14
N TYR A 280 37.60 46.79 24.20
CA TYR A 280 38.57 47.25 25.19
C TYR A 280 37.87 48.04 26.28
N ILE A 281 38.06 47.63 27.54
CA ILE A 281 37.48 48.29 28.71
C ILE A 281 38.60 48.90 29.55
N SER A 282 38.58 50.22 29.70
CA SER A 282 39.60 50.97 30.45
C SER A 282 38.97 52.01 31.39
N PRO A 283 39.53 52.23 32.59
CA PRO A 283 39.06 53.27 33.49
C PRO A 283 39.33 54.67 32.92
N VAL A 284 38.41 55.61 33.16
CA VAL A 284 38.53 57.03 32.85
C VAL A 284 38.21 57.82 34.11
N GLY A 285 39.24 58.31 34.81
CA GLY A 285 39.06 58.98 36.11
C GLY A 285 38.94 58.01 37.30
N LEU A 286 38.26 58.44 38.37
CA LEU A 286 38.17 57.67 39.64
C LEU A 286 37.03 56.64 39.66
N ASN A 287 35.95 56.82 38.90
CA ASN A 287 34.74 55.98 38.97
C ASN A 287 34.10 55.63 37.61
N ASP A 288 34.58 56.20 36.49
CA ASP A 288 33.95 56.02 35.17
C ASP A 288 34.79 55.07 34.30
N TYR A 289 34.13 54.43 33.34
CA TYR A 289 34.73 53.40 32.49
C TYR A 289 34.42 53.63 31.02
N GLN A 290 35.39 53.40 30.16
CA GLN A 290 35.24 53.51 28.71
C GLN A 290 35.24 52.13 28.06
N LEU A 291 34.24 51.89 27.21
CA LEU A 291 34.18 50.75 26.28
C LEU A 291 34.56 51.25 24.88
N LYS A 292 35.63 50.70 24.30
CA LYS A 292 36.04 50.94 22.92
C LYS A 292 35.83 49.69 22.08
N ILE A 293 35.12 49.83 20.96
CA ILE A 293 34.79 48.73 20.04
C ILE A 293 35.65 48.85 18.78
N VAL A 294 36.34 47.78 18.40
CA VAL A 294 37.11 47.68 17.16
C VAL A 294 36.48 46.60 16.29
N ASP A 295 35.72 47.00 15.28
CA ASP A 295 35.07 46.10 14.31
C ASP A 295 35.95 45.94 13.06
N GLN A 296 36.42 44.73 12.79
CA GLN A 296 37.27 44.40 11.63
C GLN A 296 36.52 43.62 10.54
N VAL A 297 35.19 43.63 10.56
CA VAL A 297 34.35 42.94 9.57
C VAL A 297 34.37 43.68 8.23
N GLU A 298 34.65 42.95 7.15
CA GLU A 298 34.67 43.48 5.78
C GLU A 298 33.28 43.39 5.12
N LEU A 299 32.60 42.25 5.28
CA LEU A 299 31.28 42.01 4.68
C LEU A 299 30.40 41.16 5.61
N HIS A 300 29.12 41.52 5.69
CA HIS A 300 28.09 40.74 6.37
C HIS A 300 27.05 40.27 5.35
N LEU A 301 26.79 38.97 5.30
CA LEU A 301 25.79 38.33 4.45
C LEU A 301 24.67 37.77 5.34
N GLU A 302 23.64 38.57 5.57
CA GLU A 302 22.58 38.29 6.56
C GLU A 302 21.82 37.00 6.23
N LYS A 303 21.49 36.78 4.94
CA LYS A 303 20.79 35.57 4.47
C LYS A 303 21.58 34.27 4.66
N TYR A 304 22.90 34.38 4.75
CA TYR A 304 23.82 33.25 4.91
C TYR A 304 24.26 33.09 6.38
N GLN A 305 23.95 34.07 7.23
CA GLN A 305 24.48 34.20 8.58
C GLN A 305 26.02 34.17 8.58
N TRP A 306 26.63 34.83 7.60
CA TRP A 306 28.08 34.84 7.40
C TRP A 306 28.67 36.23 7.57
N VAL A 307 29.81 36.28 8.24
CA VAL A 307 30.67 37.45 8.35
C VAL A 307 32.01 37.12 7.70
N ILE A 308 32.47 37.98 6.78
CA ILE A 308 33.75 37.81 6.09
C ILE A 308 34.72 38.85 6.62
N ALA A 309 35.90 38.39 7.01
CA ALA A 309 37.03 39.24 7.37
C ALA A 309 38.34 38.56 6.98
N ARG A 310 39.21 39.31 6.30
CA ARG A 310 40.51 38.87 5.78
C ARG A 310 40.38 37.64 4.87
N HIS A 311 40.71 36.45 5.39
CA HIS A 311 40.69 35.16 4.69
C HIS A 311 39.75 34.17 5.41
N SER A 312 38.78 34.65 6.17
CA SER A 312 37.90 33.79 6.96
C SER A 312 36.44 34.18 6.84
N ILE A 313 35.58 33.16 6.76
CA ILE A 313 34.13 33.25 6.85
C ILE A 313 33.74 32.75 8.24
N TYR A 314 33.12 33.59 9.04
CA TYR A 314 32.63 33.29 10.37
C TYR A 314 31.14 32.96 10.26
N GLU A 315 30.76 31.76 10.69
CA GLU A 315 29.36 31.31 10.68
C GLU A 315 28.70 31.70 12.00
N LEU A 316 27.67 32.55 11.91
CA LEU A 316 26.92 33.04 13.06
C LEU A 316 25.78 32.07 13.42
N THR A 317 25.58 31.84 14.72
CA THR A 317 24.29 31.33 15.21
C THR A 317 23.20 32.39 15.06
N SER A 318 21.92 32.01 15.12
CA SER A 318 20.82 32.97 15.05
C SER A 318 20.92 34.05 16.14
N GLU A 319 21.30 33.66 17.36
CA GLU A 319 21.50 34.57 18.49
C GLU A 319 22.68 35.53 18.26
N GLN A 320 23.81 35.03 17.74
CA GLN A 320 24.95 35.87 17.37
C GLN A 320 24.60 36.85 16.25
N SER A 321 23.81 36.41 15.26
CA SER A 321 23.36 37.24 14.15
C SER A 321 22.48 38.41 14.62
N GLU A 322 21.51 38.15 15.51
CA GLU A 322 20.67 39.21 16.09
C GLU A 322 21.49 40.22 16.89
N ARG A 323 22.40 39.74 17.75
CA ARG A 323 23.29 40.59 18.55
C ARG A 323 24.22 41.43 17.68
N TYR A 324 24.82 40.84 16.65
CA TYR A 324 25.70 41.55 15.73
C TYR A 324 24.93 42.59 14.91
N GLN A 325 23.72 42.28 14.46
CA GLN A 325 22.86 43.24 13.75
C GLN A 325 22.49 44.43 14.63
N LEU A 326 22.15 44.18 15.90
CA LEU A 326 21.90 45.24 16.89
C LEU A 326 23.15 46.11 17.10
N LEU A 327 24.32 45.49 17.32
CA LEU A 327 25.59 46.20 17.47
C LEU A 327 25.89 47.08 16.26
N ARG A 328 25.74 46.56 15.03
CA ARG A 328 25.96 47.31 13.78
C ARG A 328 25.00 48.49 13.64
N GLN A 329 23.73 48.33 14.01
CA GLN A 329 22.75 49.42 14.00
C GLN A 329 23.11 50.51 15.02
N LEU A 330 23.61 50.14 16.21
CA LEU A 330 24.05 51.09 17.22
C LEU A 330 25.31 51.83 16.78
N LEU A 331 26.31 51.13 16.23
CA LEU A 331 27.53 51.74 15.72
C LEU A 331 27.26 52.73 14.58
N LYS A 332 26.24 52.51 13.74
CA LYS A 332 25.80 53.48 12.72
C LYS A 332 25.24 54.79 13.31
N ARG A 333 24.83 54.81 14.58
CA ARG A 333 24.20 55.98 15.24
C ARG A 333 25.18 56.80 16.08
N ILE A 334 26.39 56.31 16.31
CA ILE A 334 27.37 56.93 17.20
C ILE A 334 28.58 57.38 16.35
N PRO A 335 29.08 58.62 16.53
CA PRO A 335 30.18 59.15 15.70
C PRO A 335 31.53 58.45 15.92
N GLU A 336 31.79 57.98 17.14
CA GLU A 336 32.98 57.20 17.48
C GLU A 336 32.58 55.90 18.20
N PRO A 337 33.22 54.76 17.94
CA PRO A 337 32.90 53.48 18.58
C PRO A 337 33.44 53.41 20.03
N THR A 338 33.25 54.47 20.80
CA THR A 338 33.70 54.62 22.19
C THR A 338 32.58 55.17 23.05
N MET A 339 32.31 54.53 24.19
CA MET A 339 31.23 54.90 25.12
C MET A 339 31.78 55.00 26.54
N VAL A 340 31.40 56.04 27.29
CA VAL A 340 31.77 56.21 28.70
C VAL A 340 30.55 55.90 29.58
N PHE A 341 30.75 55.04 30.57
CA PHE A 341 29.77 54.64 31.57
C PHE A 341 30.15 55.26 32.92
N ASP A 342 29.23 56.04 33.48
CA ASP A 342 29.36 56.64 34.81
C ASP A 342 29.10 55.62 35.93
N LYS A 343 29.39 56.00 37.17
CA LYS A 343 29.22 55.15 38.37
C LYS A 343 27.85 54.45 38.48
N ASP A 344 26.78 55.08 38.00
CA ASP A 344 25.41 54.55 38.08
C ASP A 344 25.10 53.54 36.95
N ASN A 345 25.75 53.68 35.79
CA ASN A 345 25.53 52.80 34.64
C ASN A 345 26.60 51.72 34.46
N VAL A 346 27.71 51.77 35.19
CA VAL A 346 28.77 50.75 35.17
C VAL A 346 28.25 49.37 35.56
N SER A 347 27.29 49.28 36.49
CA SER A 347 26.65 48.00 36.83
C SER A 347 26.00 47.34 35.60
N LYS A 348 25.30 48.14 34.78
CA LYS A 348 24.64 47.66 33.55
C LYS A 348 25.63 47.19 32.49
N LEU A 349 26.81 47.82 32.43
CA LEU A 349 27.89 47.40 31.54
C LEU A 349 28.24 45.93 31.83
N PHE A 350 28.52 45.59 33.08
CA PHE A 350 28.93 44.23 33.45
C PHE A 350 27.79 43.23 33.56
N SER A 351 26.59 43.63 33.99
CA SER A 351 25.48 42.70 34.21
C SER A 351 24.68 42.37 32.94
N TYR A 352 24.63 43.29 31.97
CA TYR A 352 23.75 43.17 30.81
C TYR A 352 24.47 43.37 29.48
N ILE A 353 25.37 44.36 29.36
CA ILE A 353 25.98 44.69 28.07
C ILE A 353 27.08 43.70 27.70
N LEU A 354 28.07 43.48 28.57
CA LEU A 354 29.19 42.59 28.27
C LEU A 354 28.77 41.13 28.03
N PRO A 355 27.91 40.50 28.85
CA PRO A 355 27.51 39.11 28.60
C PRO A 355 26.86 38.90 27.23
N ASN A 356 26.11 39.89 26.73
CA ASN A 356 25.54 39.82 25.38
C ASN A 356 26.62 39.96 24.31
N LEU A 357 27.62 40.82 24.51
CA LEU A 357 28.69 41.04 23.54
C LEU A 357 29.78 39.95 23.57
N GLU A 358 29.99 39.23 24.68
CA GLU A 358 30.95 38.10 24.80
C GLU A 358 30.71 37.02 23.75
N SER A 359 29.45 36.81 23.38
CA SER A 359 29.08 35.82 22.37
C SER A 359 29.51 36.18 20.95
N ILE A 360 29.85 37.45 20.68
CA ILE A 360 30.18 37.96 19.34
C ILE A 360 31.50 38.72 19.29
N ALA A 361 32.21 38.92 20.41
CA ALA A 361 33.42 39.72 20.46
C ALA A 361 34.43 39.20 21.50
N THR A 362 35.69 39.58 21.33
CA THR A 362 36.77 39.29 22.29
C THR A 362 36.90 40.45 23.27
N ILE A 363 36.84 40.18 24.56
CA ILE A 363 36.88 41.22 25.61
C ILE A 363 38.28 41.33 26.20
N HIS A 364 38.77 42.57 26.28
CA HIS A 364 40.04 42.95 26.90
C HIS A 364 39.76 43.92 28.06
N ILE A 365 40.05 43.49 29.29
CA ILE A 365 39.81 44.26 30.53
C ILE A 365 41.16 44.64 31.15
N SER A 366 41.31 45.88 31.62
CA SER A 366 42.52 46.32 32.34
C SER A 366 42.68 45.64 33.71
N ASP A 367 43.91 45.29 34.11
CA ASP A 367 44.24 44.54 35.35
C ASP A 367 43.71 45.17 36.66
N THR A 368 43.52 46.49 36.72
CA THR A 368 43.02 47.21 37.90
C THR A 368 41.55 46.90 38.25
N LEU A 369 40.75 46.41 37.29
CA LEU A 369 39.34 46.07 37.45
C LEU A 369 39.11 44.67 38.03
N THR A 370 40.06 43.76 37.81
CA THR A 370 39.92 42.33 38.13
C THR A 370 39.94 42.07 39.64
N SER A 371 40.55 42.98 40.43
CA SER A 371 40.68 42.87 41.89
C SER A 371 39.46 43.34 42.69
N GLU A 372 38.49 44.04 42.09
CA GLU A 372 37.30 44.58 42.79
C GLU A 372 36.01 43.76 42.57
N MET A 373 36.04 42.72 41.72
CA MET A 373 34.87 41.94 41.30
C MET A 373 34.96 40.47 41.72
N ILE A 374 33.97 39.99 42.49
CA ILE A 374 33.86 38.58 42.87
C ILE A 374 33.01 37.86 41.80
N ARG A 375 33.65 37.00 40.99
CA ARG A 375 33.00 36.21 39.93
C ARG A 375 32.92 34.74 40.35
N VAL A 376 31.74 34.31 40.81
CA VAL A 376 31.45 32.91 41.18
C VAL A 376 30.29 32.43 40.31
N PRO A 377 30.29 31.19 39.79
CA PRO A 377 29.19 30.67 38.99
C PRO A 377 27.90 30.56 39.83
N LEU A 378 26.77 30.92 39.21
CA LEU A 378 25.44 30.78 39.80
C LEU A 378 25.05 29.30 39.93
N LYS A 379 24.55 28.90 41.10
CA LYS A 379 23.77 27.67 41.30
C LYS A 379 22.35 28.04 41.74
N THR A 380 21.35 27.48 41.07
CA THR A 380 19.94 27.73 41.39
C THR A 380 19.35 26.52 42.11
N HIS A 381 18.62 26.75 43.20
CA HIS A 381 17.86 25.73 43.91
C HIS A 381 16.37 26.10 43.95
N LEU A 382 15.50 25.13 43.65
CA LEU A 382 14.04 25.28 43.64
C LEU A 382 13.43 24.32 44.65
N PHE A 383 12.72 24.84 45.64
CA PHE A 383 11.99 24.02 46.62
C PHE A 383 10.50 24.12 46.32
N ILE A 384 9.87 23.01 45.94
CA ILE A 384 8.47 22.94 45.54
C ILE A 384 7.67 22.23 46.63
N ASP A 385 6.65 22.92 47.14
CA ASP A 385 5.77 22.40 48.18
C ASP A 385 4.30 22.57 47.80
N SER A 386 3.44 21.67 48.28
CA SER A 386 1.99 21.75 48.11
C SER A 386 1.31 22.09 49.44
N LYS A 387 0.67 23.26 49.54
CA LYS A 387 -0.10 23.69 50.71
C LYS A 387 -1.45 24.28 50.31
N ARG A 388 -2.54 23.82 50.94
CA ARG A 388 -3.91 24.37 50.78
C ARG A 388 -4.36 24.51 49.31
N ASP A 389 -4.22 23.45 48.50
CA ASP A 389 -4.60 23.41 47.08
C ASP A 389 -3.79 24.40 46.19
N GLN A 390 -2.58 24.77 46.61
CA GLN A 390 -1.62 25.57 45.83
C GLN A 390 -0.23 24.94 45.84
N LEU A 391 0.49 25.09 44.74
CA LEU A 391 1.93 24.84 44.64
C LEU A 391 2.68 26.13 44.97
N SER A 392 3.69 26.02 45.81
CA SER A 392 4.57 27.11 46.22
C SER A 392 6.02 26.74 45.90
N ILE A 393 6.72 27.63 45.19
CA ILE A 393 8.14 27.48 44.85
C ILE A 393 8.97 28.57 45.52
N ARG A 394 9.97 28.16 46.30
CA ARG A 394 11.05 29.03 46.76
C ARG A 394 12.23 28.92 45.79
N VAL A 395 12.78 30.06 45.38
CA VAL A 395 13.92 30.15 44.46
C VAL A 395 15.12 30.70 45.19
N ASP A 396 16.23 29.96 45.21
CA ASP A 396 17.48 30.36 45.85
C ASP A 396 18.59 30.47 44.81
N PHE A 397 19.15 31.68 44.61
CA PHE A 397 20.28 31.95 43.72
C PHE A 397 21.59 32.02 44.52
N ILE A 398 22.45 31.03 44.34
CA ILE A 398 23.63 30.81 45.17
C ILE A 398 24.91 31.18 44.38
N TYR A 399 25.71 32.09 44.94
CA TYR A 399 27.01 32.54 44.42
C TYR A 399 28.09 32.31 45.48
N GLY A 400 28.64 31.10 45.55
CA GLY A 400 29.61 30.73 46.57
C GLY A 400 28.96 30.75 47.95
N ASP A 401 29.43 31.61 48.84
CA ASP A 401 28.89 31.76 50.20
C ASP A 401 27.68 32.72 50.28
N PHE A 402 27.29 33.34 49.15
CA PHE A 402 26.20 34.32 49.11
C PHE A 402 24.93 33.71 48.51
N ILE A 403 23.81 33.84 49.22
CA ILE A 403 22.50 33.34 48.79
C ILE A 403 21.57 34.53 48.58
N PHE A 404 20.97 34.63 47.40
CA PHE A 404 19.90 35.58 47.09
C PHE A 404 18.61 34.80 46.88
N SER A 405 17.74 34.78 47.88
CA SER A 405 16.51 33.98 47.89
C SER A 405 15.28 34.81 47.58
N SER A 406 14.26 34.19 46.99
CA SER A 406 12.90 34.76 46.91
C SER A 406 12.33 35.03 48.31
N ASN A 407 12.78 34.28 49.32
CA ASN A 407 12.54 34.57 50.72
C ASN A 407 13.64 35.48 51.28
N SER A 408 13.31 36.75 51.52
CA SER A 408 14.25 37.76 52.01
C SER A 408 14.91 37.40 53.35
N GLU A 409 14.29 36.55 54.17
CA GLU A 409 14.84 36.10 55.46
C GLU A 409 16.05 35.15 55.31
N ILE A 410 16.25 34.57 54.12
CA ILE A 410 17.31 33.59 53.82
C ILE A 410 18.45 34.26 53.03
N THR A 411 18.28 35.51 52.61
CA THR A 411 19.29 36.23 51.82
C THR A 411 20.47 36.64 52.71
N THR A 412 21.70 36.36 52.26
CA THR A 412 22.94 36.70 52.98
C THR A 412 23.31 38.18 52.84
N ASP A 413 23.95 38.77 53.86
CA ASP A 413 24.45 40.15 53.81
C ASP A 413 25.56 40.35 52.76
N LEU A 414 25.61 41.55 52.16
CA LEU A 414 26.61 41.92 51.15
C LEU A 414 27.99 42.17 51.79
N PRO A 415 29.11 41.85 51.10
CA PRO A 415 30.46 42.08 51.63
C PRO A 415 30.84 43.57 51.75
N ASP A 416 31.63 43.92 52.77
CA ASP A 416 32.11 45.29 53.04
C ASP A 416 33.08 45.84 51.98
N GLN A 417 33.80 44.97 51.25
CA GLN A 417 34.65 45.30 50.10
C GLN A 417 34.48 44.26 48.99
N GLY A 418 34.37 44.73 47.74
CA GLY A 418 34.13 43.89 46.55
C GLY A 418 32.64 43.77 46.18
N ARG A 419 32.35 43.62 44.89
CA ARG A 419 30.96 43.44 44.38
C ARG A 419 30.78 42.05 43.80
N VAL A 420 29.77 41.31 44.27
CA VAL A 420 29.36 40.04 43.66
C VAL A 420 28.68 40.33 42.33
N VAL A 421 29.23 39.78 41.25
CA VAL A 421 28.68 39.94 39.91
C VAL A 421 27.55 38.95 39.71
N ARG A 422 26.31 39.42 39.87
CA ARG A 422 25.12 38.59 39.67
C ARG A 422 24.82 38.39 38.19
N ASN A 423 24.58 37.14 37.81
CA ASN A 423 24.10 36.76 36.49
C ASN A 423 22.57 37.01 36.41
N GLN A 424 22.20 38.29 36.26
CA GLN A 424 20.80 38.71 36.20
C GLN A 424 20.03 38.07 35.04
N VAL A 425 20.72 37.69 33.95
CA VAL A 425 20.10 37.02 32.80
C VAL A 425 19.61 35.63 33.21
N SER A 426 20.45 34.80 33.82
CA SER A 426 20.07 33.46 34.28
C SER A 426 19.07 33.50 35.44
N GLU A 427 19.19 34.46 36.36
CA GLU A 427 18.19 34.65 37.41
C GLU A 427 16.81 34.98 36.84
N THR A 428 16.74 35.96 35.92
CA THR A 428 15.50 36.37 35.25
C THR A 428 14.94 35.24 34.37
N GLN A 429 15.80 34.40 33.80
CA GLN A 429 15.38 33.24 33.02
C GLN A 429 14.59 32.25 33.87
N ILE A 430 15.04 31.94 35.10
CA ILE A 430 14.31 31.09 36.03
C ILE A 430 12.98 31.72 36.42
N GLU A 431 12.96 33.01 36.75
CA GLU A 431 11.71 33.70 37.13
C GLU A 431 10.70 33.69 35.96
N LYS A 432 11.14 33.98 34.73
CA LYS A 432 10.29 33.90 33.53
C LYS A 432 9.83 32.49 33.21
N LEU A 433 10.65 31.48 33.47
CA LEU A 433 10.29 30.08 33.31
C LEU A 433 9.15 29.72 34.26
N LEU A 434 9.22 30.17 35.52
CA LEU A 434 8.14 30.00 36.49
C LEU A 434 6.87 30.76 36.05
N GLU A 435 7.00 32.00 35.58
CA GLU A 435 5.85 32.75 35.05
C GLU A 435 5.20 32.06 33.85
N HIS A 436 6.00 31.46 32.96
CA HIS A 436 5.50 30.69 31.81
C HIS A 436 4.64 29.50 32.24
N TYR A 437 5.04 28.79 33.30
CA TYR A 437 4.25 27.70 33.90
C TYR A 437 3.13 28.18 34.84
N GLY A 438 2.81 29.48 34.80
CA GLY A 438 1.67 30.07 35.49
C GLY A 438 1.90 30.40 36.96
N TYR A 439 3.14 30.37 37.45
CA TYR A 439 3.44 30.86 38.79
C TYR A 439 3.43 32.38 38.84
N THR A 440 2.88 32.92 39.92
CA THR A 440 2.89 34.37 40.19
C THR A 440 3.65 34.64 41.48
N ARG A 441 4.54 35.64 41.46
CA ARG A 441 5.26 36.05 42.66
C ARG A 441 4.28 36.65 43.67
N ARG A 442 4.17 36.03 44.84
CA ARG A 442 3.26 36.45 45.91
C ARG A 442 3.98 36.39 47.26
N GLY A 443 4.42 37.54 47.75
CA GLY A 443 5.22 37.62 48.97
C GLY A 443 6.60 36.99 48.79
N LEU A 444 6.90 35.95 49.59
CA LEU A 444 8.22 35.30 49.69
C LEU A 444 8.41 34.10 48.73
N ALA A 445 7.39 33.76 47.93
CA ALA A 445 7.41 32.58 47.05
C ALA A 445 6.65 32.82 45.74
N PHE A 446 6.87 31.92 44.77
CA PHE A 446 6.13 31.83 43.52
C PHE A 446 4.98 30.83 43.69
N MET A 447 3.75 31.25 43.43
CA MET A 447 2.56 30.42 43.71
C MET A 447 1.67 30.23 42.49
N LYS A 448 1.13 29.01 42.33
CA LYS A 448 0.05 28.67 41.40
C LYS A 448 -0.95 27.69 42.01
N ASN A 449 -2.12 27.55 41.39
CA ASN A 449 -3.12 26.58 41.83
C ASN A 449 -2.61 25.15 41.65
N PHE A 450 -2.99 24.24 42.55
CA PHE A 450 -2.59 22.85 42.45
C PHE A 450 -3.16 22.21 41.17
N PRO A 451 -2.31 21.64 40.29
CA PRO A 451 -2.77 21.05 39.04
C PRO A 451 -3.55 19.75 39.29
N LYS A 452 -4.56 19.47 38.45
CA LYS A 452 -5.42 18.28 38.57
C LYS A 452 -5.56 17.60 37.21
N GLY A 453 -5.73 16.27 37.20
CA GLY A 453 -5.86 15.47 35.98
C GLY A 453 -4.67 15.67 35.03
N ASP A 454 -4.96 16.06 33.78
CA ASP A 454 -3.97 16.23 32.72
C ASP A 454 -2.89 17.26 33.08
N SER A 455 -3.26 18.33 33.77
CA SER A 455 -2.28 19.34 34.21
C SER A 455 -1.33 18.80 35.28
N LEU A 456 -1.76 17.81 36.10
CA LEU A 456 -0.90 17.17 37.10
C LEU A 456 0.06 16.19 36.44
N TYR A 457 -0.40 15.47 35.43
CA TYR A 457 0.46 14.64 34.57
C TYR A 457 1.57 15.48 33.91
N ARG A 458 1.21 16.60 33.25
CA ARG A 458 2.20 17.50 32.63
C ARG A 458 3.15 18.16 33.64
N PHE A 459 2.68 18.42 34.85
CA PHE A 459 3.54 18.94 35.91
C PHE A 459 4.73 17.99 36.19
N PHE A 460 4.47 16.68 36.28
CA PHE A 460 5.55 15.69 36.49
C PHE A 460 6.33 15.36 35.23
N ARG A 461 5.68 15.23 34.05
CA ARG A 461 6.33 14.76 32.81
C ARG A 461 7.00 15.85 31.99
N GLU A 462 6.52 17.09 32.08
CA GLU A 462 7.03 18.21 31.29
C GLU A 462 7.73 19.25 32.17
N GLU A 463 7.04 19.72 33.20
CA GLU A 463 7.46 20.90 33.95
C GLU A 463 8.67 20.63 34.86
N ILE A 464 8.63 19.59 35.71
CA ILE A 464 9.75 19.25 36.60
C ILE A 464 11.04 18.95 35.81
N PRO A 465 11.06 18.07 34.79
CA PRO A 465 12.27 17.79 34.02
C PRO A 465 12.85 19.02 33.32
N ILE A 466 12.01 20.00 32.94
CA ILE A 466 12.48 21.27 32.38
C ILE A 466 13.12 22.14 33.47
N LEU A 467 12.53 22.21 34.66
CA LEU A 467 13.11 22.94 35.80
C LEU A 467 14.46 22.35 36.22
N GLU A 468 14.59 21.02 36.25
CA GLU A 468 15.82 20.29 36.60
C GLU A 468 17.00 20.58 35.66
N LYS A 469 16.74 20.98 34.40
CA LYS A 469 17.79 21.40 33.46
C LYS A 469 18.47 22.71 33.87
N TYR A 470 17.78 23.57 34.62
CA TYR A 470 18.26 24.91 34.97
C TYR A 470 18.49 25.12 36.46
N ALA A 471 17.99 24.22 37.31
CA ALA A 471 18.11 24.30 38.77
C ALA A 471 18.07 22.91 39.41
N VAL A 472 18.60 22.79 40.62
CA VAL A 472 18.36 21.61 41.46
C VAL A 472 16.96 21.74 42.05
N VAL A 473 16.09 20.75 41.80
CA VAL A 473 14.69 20.74 42.24
C VAL A 473 14.52 19.79 43.42
N GLU A 474 13.87 20.27 44.48
CA GLU A 474 13.52 19.48 45.66
C GLU A 474 12.01 19.55 45.89
N LEU A 475 11.36 18.38 45.86
CA LEU A 475 9.92 18.21 46.07
C LEU A 475 9.63 17.85 47.54
N SER A 476 8.55 18.38 48.11
CA SER A 476 8.10 17.94 49.43
C SER A 476 7.56 16.51 49.44
N ASP A 477 7.61 15.82 50.58
CA ASP A 477 7.18 14.42 50.72
C ASP A 477 5.74 14.18 50.19
N GLY A 478 4.84 15.14 50.40
CA GLY A 478 3.46 15.06 49.92
C GLY A 478 3.33 15.08 48.38
N LEU A 479 4.26 15.71 47.67
CA LEU A 479 4.34 15.69 46.21
C LEU A 479 5.02 14.42 45.70
N ASN A 480 6.07 13.96 46.39
CA ASN A 480 6.73 12.69 46.07
C ASN A 480 5.75 11.51 46.13
N HIS A 481 4.82 11.49 47.10
CA HIS A 481 3.83 10.40 47.21
C HIS A 481 2.78 10.35 46.08
N LEU A 482 2.59 11.43 45.31
CA LEU A 482 1.66 11.46 44.16
C LEU A 482 2.29 10.93 42.88
N PHE A 483 3.62 10.86 42.85
CA PHE A 483 4.45 10.31 41.79
C PHE A 483 4.89 8.91 42.22
N VAL A 484 4.56 7.90 41.43
CA VAL A 484 5.01 6.52 41.71
C VAL A 484 6.02 6.13 40.64
N GLU A 485 7.20 5.67 41.07
CA GLU A 485 8.22 5.19 40.15
C GLU A 485 7.71 3.97 39.36
N PRO A 486 8.07 3.84 38.06
CA PRO A 486 7.58 2.76 37.20
C PRO A 486 7.81 1.34 37.75
N THR A 487 8.79 1.16 38.64
CA THR A 487 9.14 -0.13 39.25
C THR A 487 8.12 -0.63 40.28
N GLU A 488 7.24 0.22 40.84
CA GLU A 488 6.30 -0.20 41.88
C GLU A 488 4.98 -0.80 41.34
N HIS A 489 4.69 -0.61 40.04
CA HIS A 489 3.42 -1.00 39.40
C HIS A 489 3.63 -1.76 38.08
N GLN A 490 4.43 -2.84 38.10
CA GLN A 490 4.65 -3.66 36.91
C GLN A 490 3.40 -4.50 36.56
N PRO A 491 2.92 -4.47 35.31
CA PRO A 491 1.84 -5.33 34.84
C PRO A 491 2.33 -6.75 34.61
N LYS A 492 1.62 -7.74 35.15
CA LYS A 492 1.82 -9.17 34.91
C LYS A 492 0.61 -9.75 34.21
N ILE A 493 0.87 -10.59 33.20
CA ILE A 493 -0.18 -11.23 32.40
C ILE A 493 -0.08 -12.74 32.61
N SER A 494 -1.19 -13.36 33.01
CA SER A 494 -1.29 -14.83 33.11
C SER A 494 -2.46 -15.34 32.28
N ILE A 495 -2.24 -16.45 31.55
CA ILE A 495 -3.22 -17.03 30.63
C ILE A 495 -3.61 -18.43 31.10
N LEU A 496 -4.86 -18.55 31.56
CA LEU A 496 -5.44 -19.78 32.09
C LEU A 496 -6.44 -20.39 31.10
N ASP A 497 -6.48 -21.71 31.06
CA ASP A 497 -7.45 -22.48 30.28
C ASP A 497 -8.66 -22.84 31.16
N GLU A 498 -9.84 -22.24 30.88
CA GLU A 498 -11.11 -22.57 31.54
C GLU A 498 -12.19 -22.95 30.49
N GLY A 499 -12.38 -24.26 30.29
CA GLY A 499 -13.51 -24.78 29.50
C GLY A 499 -13.39 -24.51 28.00
N SER A 500 -14.25 -23.65 27.44
CA SER A 500 -14.23 -23.27 26.00
C SER A 500 -13.58 -21.90 25.75
N TRP A 501 -13.03 -21.28 26.80
CA TRP A 501 -12.46 -19.94 26.77
C TRP A 501 -11.05 -19.94 27.37
N LEU A 502 -10.26 -18.94 26.99
CA LEU A 502 -9.01 -18.58 27.64
C LEU A 502 -9.27 -17.36 28.50
N ASP A 503 -8.83 -17.43 29.74
CA ASP A 503 -8.91 -16.32 30.66
C ASP A 503 -7.54 -15.68 30.80
N ILE A 504 -7.46 -14.42 30.42
CA ILE A 504 -6.28 -13.58 30.51
C ILE A 504 -6.47 -12.71 31.76
N ASN A 505 -5.71 -13.00 32.80
CA ASN A 505 -5.70 -12.22 34.02
C ASN A 505 -4.59 -11.18 33.91
N PHE A 506 -4.96 -9.93 34.14
CA PHE A 506 -4.02 -8.83 34.30
C PHE A 506 -3.92 -8.51 35.78
N ASP A 507 -2.71 -8.60 36.31
CA ASP A 507 -2.38 -8.18 37.67
C ASP A 507 -1.42 -6.99 37.56
N ILE A 508 -1.64 -5.95 38.35
CA ILE A 508 -0.73 -4.81 38.42
C ILE A 508 -0.33 -4.68 39.88
N SER A 509 0.97 -4.85 40.13
CA SER A 509 1.54 -4.84 41.47
C SER A 509 1.01 -3.65 42.28
N ASN A 510 0.54 -3.87 43.52
CA ASN A 510 0.02 -2.84 44.43
C ASN A 510 -1.26 -2.09 43.97
N ILE A 511 -2.06 -2.65 43.06
CA ILE A 511 -3.39 -2.13 42.68
C ILE A 511 -4.47 -3.17 42.99
N GLU A 512 -5.58 -2.74 43.59
CA GLU A 512 -6.73 -3.62 43.86
C GLU A 512 -7.44 -4.06 42.56
N ASP A 513 -7.89 -5.32 42.48
CA ASP A 513 -8.54 -5.94 41.30
C ASP A 513 -9.69 -5.11 40.68
N ASP A 514 -10.42 -4.37 41.51
CA ASP A 514 -11.54 -3.54 41.08
C ASP A 514 -11.06 -2.30 40.30
N GLU A 515 -9.87 -1.78 40.61
CA GLU A 515 -9.25 -0.60 40.01
C GLU A 515 -8.35 -0.94 38.82
N VAL A 516 -7.80 -2.17 38.77
CA VAL A 516 -7.10 -2.70 37.59
C VAL A 516 -7.99 -2.62 36.34
N ASN A 517 -9.31 -2.82 36.47
CA ASN A 517 -10.25 -2.67 35.35
C ASN A 517 -10.22 -1.26 34.75
N ASP A 518 -10.16 -0.24 35.60
CA ASP A 518 -10.19 1.15 35.18
C ASP A 518 -8.87 1.51 34.47
N VAL A 519 -7.74 0.98 34.94
CA VAL A 519 -6.42 1.08 34.28
C VAL A 519 -6.44 0.40 32.91
N LEU A 520 -6.96 -0.83 32.80
CA LEU A 520 -7.09 -1.54 31.53
C LEU A 520 -7.98 -0.77 30.53
N VAL A 521 -9.07 -0.16 31.00
CA VAL A 521 -9.92 0.68 30.16
C VAL A 521 -9.17 1.92 29.66
N SER A 522 -8.34 2.55 30.51
CA SER A 522 -7.47 3.66 30.12
C SER A 522 -6.41 3.24 29.08
N LEU A 523 -5.78 2.07 29.25
CA LEU A 523 -4.85 1.49 28.28
C LEU A 523 -5.52 1.22 26.92
N MET A 524 -6.72 0.63 26.92
CA MET A 524 -7.50 0.39 25.70
C MET A 524 -7.94 1.68 24.98
N LYS A 525 -7.99 2.79 25.70
CA LYS A 525 -8.29 4.13 25.17
C LYS A 525 -7.04 4.90 24.75
N HIS A 526 -5.84 4.33 24.89
CA HIS A 526 -4.55 5.02 24.68
C HIS A 526 -4.40 6.29 25.51
N GLN A 527 -4.82 6.24 26.76
CA GLN A 527 -4.51 7.34 27.68
C GLN A 527 -3.05 7.23 28.12
N GLU A 528 -2.39 8.39 28.25
CA GLU A 528 -0.99 8.48 28.69
C GLU A 528 -0.84 8.24 30.20
N TYR A 529 -1.93 8.41 30.96
CA TYR A 529 -1.93 8.20 32.40
C TYR A 529 -3.28 7.68 32.92
N HIS A 530 -3.26 7.15 34.14
CA HIS A 530 -4.44 6.82 34.94
C HIS A 530 -4.28 7.37 36.36
N GLN A 531 -5.33 7.96 36.94
CA GLN A 531 -5.31 8.43 38.33
C GLN A 531 -6.04 7.43 39.22
N LEU A 532 -5.34 6.89 40.20
CA LEU A 532 -5.90 5.98 41.21
C LEU A 532 -6.82 6.73 42.19
N LYS A 533 -7.69 5.98 42.88
CA LYS A 533 -8.54 6.44 43.99
C LYS A 533 -7.72 6.97 45.16
N SER A 534 -6.47 6.49 45.33
CA SER A 534 -5.50 7.03 46.28
C SER A 534 -5.03 8.44 45.92
N GLY A 535 -5.24 8.89 44.69
CA GLY A 535 -4.79 10.16 44.13
C GLY A 535 -3.48 10.07 43.34
N GLN A 536 -2.78 8.93 43.41
CA GLN A 536 -1.54 8.66 42.67
C GLN A 536 -1.77 8.59 41.16
N LEU A 537 -0.77 9.00 40.39
CA LEU A 537 -0.76 8.91 38.93
C LEU A 537 0.12 7.75 38.47
N ILE A 538 -0.45 6.90 37.62
CA ILE A 538 0.26 5.86 36.88
C ILE A 538 0.47 6.35 35.46
N PHE A 539 1.71 6.29 34.97
CA PHE A 539 2.04 6.62 33.59
C PHE A 539 1.93 5.37 32.72
N LEU A 540 1.02 5.41 31.76
CA LEU A 540 0.72 4.32 30.84
C LEU A 540 1.50 4.43 29.53
N ASP A 541 2.24 5.52 29.34
CA ASP A 541 3.13 5.77 28.22
C ASP A 541 4.52 5.14 28.37
N GLU A 542 4.80 4.51 29.52
CA GLU A 542 6.00 3.70 29.76
C GLU A 542 5.99 2.40 28.93
N ASP A 543 7.18 1.94 28.55
CA ASP A 543 7.37 0.79 27.63
C ASP A 543 6.58 -0.47 28.08
N GLN A 544 6.61 -0.78 29.38
CA GLN A 544 5.91 -1.95 29.96
C GLN A 544 4.38 -1.91 29.76
N PHE A 545 3.79 -0.72 29.85
CA PHE A 545 2.35 -0.51 29.65
C PHE A 545 2.00 -0.43 28.15
N GLN A 546 2.91 0.06 27.31
CA GLN A 546 2.73 0.09 25.86
C GLN A 546 2.65 -1.31 25.26
N GLU A 547 3.49 -2.24 25.70
CA GLU A 547 3.44 -3.65 25.27
C GLU A 547 2.09 -4.28 25.62
N THR A 548 1.64 -4.08 26.86
CA THR A 548 0.32 -4.53 27.32
C THR A 548 -0.82 -3.90 26.51
N SER A 549 -0.72 -2.61 26.18
CA SER A 549 -1.69 -1.90 25.34
C SER A 549 -1.76 -2.48 23.93
N GLN A 550 -0.63 -2.82 23.32
CA GLN A 550 -0.60 -3.44 21.99
C GLN A 550 -1.30 -4.81 21.97
N VAL A 551 -1.10 -5.62 23.02
CA VAL A 551 -1.79 -6.90 23.20
C VAL A 551 -3.30 -6.68 23.33
N LEU A 552 -3.72 -5.76 24.21
CA LEU A 552 -5.14 -5.43 24.42
C LEU A 552 -5.82 -4.88 23.14
N GLN A 553 -5.12 -4.11 22.33
CA GLN A 553 -5.63 -3.59 21.05
C GLN A 553 -5.93 -4.70 20.06
N LYS A 554 -5.05 -5.70 19.94
CA LYS A 554 -5.25 -6.84 19.04
C LYS A 554 -6.42 -7.73 19.50
N LEU A 555 -6.79 -7.66 20.78
CA LEU A 555 -7.90 -8.41 21.38
C LEU A 555 -9.23 -7.62 21.43
N ARG A 556 -9.22 -6.32 21.12
CA ARG A 556 -10.27 -5.30 21.38
C ARG A 556 -11.71 -5.63 20.98
N HIS A 557 -11.93 -6.48 19.96
CA HIS A 557 -13.23 -6.57 19.30
C HIS A 557 -14.33 -7.33 20.05
N ASP A 558 -14.02 -8.16 21.06
CA ASP A 558 -15.04 -9.02 21.73
C ASP A 558 -14.76 -9.28 23.22
N ILE A 559 -14.13 -8.32 23.91
CA ILE A 559 -13.71 -8.51 25.31
C ILE A 559 -14.85 -8.21 26.29
N LYS A 560 -15.05 -9.11 27.25
CA LYS A 560 -15.74 -8.81 28.52
C LYS A 560 -14.69 -8.74 29.62
N ILE A 561 -14.51 -7.57 30.22
CA ILE A 561 -13.63 -7.37 31.38
C ILE A 561 -14.49 -7.47 32.64
N LYS A 562 -14.09 -8.33 33.58
CA LYS A 562 -14.63 -8.34 34.94
C LYS A 562 -13.52 -8.67 35.93
N LYS A 563 -13.25 -7.79 36.90
CA LYS A 563 -12.27 -8.01 37.98
C LYS A 563 -10.87 -8.41 37.47
N GLY A 564 -10.30 -7.65 36.53
CA GLY A 564 -8.97 -7.92 35.94
C GLY A 564 -8.92 -9.13 34.99
N LYS A 565 -10.02 -9.86 34.84
CA LYS A 565 -10.13 -11.08 34.02
C LYS A 565 -10.75 -10.77 32.66
N LEU A 566 -10.06 -11.16 31.60
CA LEU A 566 -10.42 -10.97 30.20
C LEU A 566 -10.62 -12.34 29.54
N THR A 567 -11.86 -12.66 29.19
CA THR A 567 -12.21 -13.95 28.60
C THR A 567 -12.19 -13.86 27.07
N VAL A 568 -11.34 -14.64 26.40
CA VAL A 568 -11.25 -14.73 24.93
C VAL A 568 -11.50 -16.14 24.42
N PRO A 569 -12.10 -16.33 23.23
CA PRO A 569 -12.26 -17.67 22.66
C PRO A 569 -10.93 -18.38 22.44
N LYS A 570 -10.88 -19.70 22.69
CA LYS A 570 -9.66 -20.53 22.55
C LYS A 570 -8.95 -20.44 21.20
N TYR A 571 -9.69 -20.22 20.11
CA TYR A 571 -9.09 -20.11 18.78
C TYR A 571 -8.21 -18.87 18.63
N ARG A 572 -8.38 -17.84 19.48
CA ARG A 572 -7.47 -16.68 19.55
C ARG A 572 -6.21 -16.97 20.38
N GLY A 573 -6.10 -18.15 20.99
CA GLY A 573 -4.95 -18.58 21.78
C GLY A 573 -3.64 -18.61 20.99
N ILE A 574 -3.68 -18.89 19.67
CA ILE A 574 -2.50 -18.81 18.81
C ILE A 574 -2.03 -17.36 18.66
N LEU A 575 -2.96 -16.43 18.39
CA LEU A 575 -2.65 -14.99 18.31
C LEU A 575 -2.09 -14.49 19.65
N VAL A 576 -2.69 -14.90 20.76
CA VAL A 576 -2.20 -14.55 22.09
C VAL A 576 -0.78 -15.11 22.31
N ASN A 577 -0.54 -16.38 22.01
CA ASN A 577 0.77 -17.01 22.21
C ASN A 577 1.87 -16.40 21.31
N GLN A 578 1.58 -16.08 20.05
CA GLN A 578 2.52 -15.41 19.15
C GLN A 578 2.86 -13.99 19.60
N LEU A 579 1.93 -13.28 20.23
CA LEU A 579 2.16 -11.94 20.79
C LEU A 579 2.91 -11.96 22.12
N VAL A 580 2.86 -13.11 22.79
CA VAL A 580 3.42 -13.36 24.12
C VAL A 580 4.81 -13.99 24.05
N SER A 581 5.14 -14.71 22.97
CA SER A 581 6.42 -15.40 22.79
C SER A 581 7.64 -14.47 22.78
N ASP A 582 7.43 -13.18 22.51
CA ASP A 582 8.47 -12.15 22.48
C ASP A 582 8.63 -11.42 23.84
N ASN A 583 7.87 -11.82 24.88
CA ASN A 583 7.78 -11.08 26.13
C ASN A 583 7.97 -12.01 27.35
N ASP A 584 9.08 -11.83 28.08
CA ASP A 584 9.49 -12.70 29.20
C ASP A 584 8.54 -12.61 30.42
N ASP A 585 7.70 -11.57 30.50
CA ASP A 585 6.82 -11.29 31.65
C ASP A 585 5.42 -11.94 31.58
N VAL A 586 5.21 -12.87 30.64
CA VAL A 586 3.91 -13.53 30.44
C VAL A 586 3.94 -15.02 30.78
N GLU A 587 3.15 -15.41 31.77
CA GLU A 587 3.01 -16.81 32.18
C GLU A 587 1.88 -17.52 31.39
N THR A 588 2.26 -18.50 30.57
CA THR A 588 1.35 -19.35 29.80
C THR A 588 1.26 -20.76 30.37
N SER A 589 0.05 -21.27 30.56
CA SER A 589 -0.18 -22.65 31.02
C SER A 589 0.36 -23.70 30.04
N SER A 590 0.82 -24.84 30.56
CA SER A 590 1.38 -25.95 29.77
C SER A 590 0.38 -26.53 28.76
N THR A 591 -0.91 -26.55 29.09
CA THR A 591 -2.00 -27.00 28.22
C THR A 591 -2.17 -26.14 26.97
N VAL A 592 -1.94 -24.82 27.06
CA VAL A 592 -1.99 -23.91 25.92
C VAL A 592 -0.78 -24.11 25.01
N LYS A 593 0.41 -24.32 25.58
CA LYS A 593 1.63 -24.62 24.80
C LYS A 593 1.50 -25.93 24.02
N GLU A 594 0.94 -26.98 24.64
CA GLU A 594 0.66 -28.25 23.97
C GLU A 594 -0.36 -28.07 22.83
N MET A 595 -1.46 -27.34 23.08
CA MET A 595 -2.48 -27.05 22.06
C MET A 595 -1.87 -26.35 20.84
N VAL A 596 -1.05 -25.31 21.05
CA VAL A 596 -0.37 -24.59 19.96
C VAL A 596 0.58 -25.52 19.21
N GLY A 597 1.36 -26.35 19.92
CA GLY A 597 2.25 -27.34 19.31
C GLY A 597 1.50 -28.30 18.37
N TYR A 598 0.36 -28.85 18.80
CA TYR A 598 -0.45 -29.74 17.97
C TYR A 598 -1.19 -29.02 16.83
N LEU A 599 -1.53 -27.75 16.98
CA LEU A 599 -2.11 -26.95 15.89
C LEU A 599 -1.08 -26.68 14.79
N SER A 600 0.20 -26.50 15.15
CA SER A 600 1.29 -26.35 14.20
C SER A 600 1.75 -27.68 13.57
N GLN A 601 1.70 -28.79 14.32
CA GLN A 601 2.13 -30.12 13.88
C GLN A 601 1.06 -31.18 14.21
N PRO A 602 -0.02 -31.25 13.42
CA PRO A 602 -1.13 -32.15 13.69
C PRO A 602 -0.77 -33.65 13.61
N GLU A 603 0.29 -34.02 12.90
CA GLU A 603 0.82 -35.38 12.81
C GLU A 603 1.26 -35.96 14.16
N ASN A 604 1.65 -35.09 15.10
CA ASN A 604 2.12 -35.46 16.43
C ASN A 604 0.99 -35.66 17.44
N PHE A 605 -0.27 -35.39 17.04
CA PHE A 605 -1.40 -35.53 17.95
C PHE A 605 -1.59 -37.00 18.39
N PRO A 606 -1.59 -37.29 19.71
CA PRO A 606 -1.54 -38.66 20.23
C PRO A 606 -2.90 -39.35 20.15
N THR A 607 -3.26 -39.84 18.97
CA THR A 607 -4.47 -40.64 18.75
C THR A 607 -4.20 -41.83 17.83
N ALA A 608 -4.83 -42.96 18.15
CA ALA A 608 -4.73 -44.19 17.37
C ALA A 608 -5.91 -44.30 16.40
N VAL A 609 -5.68 -44.94 15.25
CA VAL A 609 -6.73 -45.26 14.28
C VAL A 609 -7.74 -46.24 14.92
N PRO A 610 -9.06 -46.03 14.77
CA PRO A 610 -10.08 -46.87 15.36
C PRO A 610 -9.99 -48.33 14.88
N SER A 611 -10.23 -49.25 15.81
CA SER A 611 -10.00 -50.69 15.60
C SER A 611 -11.02 -51.35 14.68
N GLN A 612 -12.23 -50.79 14.60
CA GLN A 612 -13.33 -51.31 13.77
C GLN A 612 -13.32 -50.74 12.34
N LEU A 613 -12.29 -49.98 11.97
CA LEU A 613 -12.15 -49.44 10.62
C LEU A 613 -11.82 -50.57 9.63
N ASN A 614 -12.69 -50.79 8.66
CA ASN A 614 -12.51 -51.78 7.60
C ASN A 614 -11.76 -51.18 6.38
N ALA A 615 -10.61 -50.56 6.64
CA ALA A 615 -9.70 -50.01 5.64
C ALA A 615 -8.32 -49.75 6.24
N ALA A 616 -7.27 -49.88 5.41
CA ALA A 616 -5.95 -49.37 5.73
C ALA A 616 -5.85 -47.90 5.30
N LEU A 617 -5.49 -47.01 6.22
CA LEU A 617 -5.21 -45.60 5.89
C LEU A 617 -3.79 -45.48 5.34
N ARG A 618 -3.61 -44.55 4.40
CA ARG A 618 -2.28 -44.06 4.02
C ARG A 618 -1.80 -43.01 5.02
N ASP A 619 -0.48 -42.77 5.06
CA ASP A 619 0.16 -41.83 5.99
C ASP A 619 -0.52 -40.45 6.00
N TYR A 620 -0.77 -39.88 4.81
CA TYR A 620 -1.47 -38.59 4.72
C TYR A 620 -2.92 -38.68 5.20
N GLN A 621 -3.63 -39.79 4.99
CA GLN A 621 -5.00 -39.96 5.48
C GLN A 621 -5.03 -40.06 7.01
N GLU A 622 -4.02 -40.71 7.61
CA GLU A 622 -3.86 -40.75 9.06
C GLU A 622 -3.61 -39.35 9.63
N ILE A 623 -2.74 -38.55 9.01
CA ILE A 623 -2.51 -37.14 9.41
C ILE A 623 -3.82 -36.35 9.37
N GLY A 624 -4.64 -36.53 8.32
CA GLY A 624 -5.93 -35.84 8.21
C GLY A 624 -6.94 -36.27 9.27
N PHE A 625 -6.96 -37.56 9.63
CA PHE A 625 -7.73 -38.06 10.77
C PHE A 625 -7.24 -37.46 12.10
N LYS A 626 -5.93 -37.45 12.35
CA LYS A 626 -5.32 -36.85 13.56
C LYS A 626 -5.67 -35.38 13.68
N TRP A 627 -5.61 -34.64 12.57
CA TRP A 627 -6.01 -33.24 12.50
C TRP A 627 -7.50 -33.03 12.86
N LEU A 628 -8.41 -33.82 12.29
CA LEU A 628 -9.84 -33.77 12.64
C LEU A 628 -10.07 -34.07 14.13
N LYS A 629 -9.36 -35.06 14.67
CA LYS A 629 -9.46 -35.44 16.10
C LYS A 629 -8.90 -34.36 17.02
N MET A 630 -7.81 -33.72 16.63
CA MET A 630 -7.22 -32.58 17.34
C MET A 630 -8.22 -31.43 17.42
N LEU A 631 -8.83 -31.04 16.28
CA LEU A 631 -9.84 -29.98 16.26
C LEU A 631 -11.05 -30.33 17.14
N SER A 632 -11.52 -31.58 17.09
CA SER A 632 -12.60 -32.05 17.96
C SER A 632 -12.25 -31.93 19.46
N LYS A 633 -11.06 -32.38 19.88
CA LYS A 633 -10.61 -32.29 21.29
C LYS A 633 -10.63 -30.85 21.81
N TYR A 634 -10.23 -29.88 20.98
CA TYR A 634 -10.21 -28.47 21.35
C TYR A 634 -11.48 -27.70 20.97
N GLN A 635 -12.55 -28.41 20.55
CA GLN A 635 -13.85 -27.84 20.14
C GLN A 635 -13.75 -26.82 18.99
N PHE A 636 -12.77 -26.98 18.11
CA PHE A 636 -12.63 -26.20 16.89
C PHE A 636 -13.37 -26.83 15.72
N GLY A 637 -13.76 -25.98 14.77
CA GLY A 637 -14.18 -26.41 13.44
C GLY A 637 -13.02 -26.34 12.45
N GLY A 638 -13.21 -26.92 11.27
CA GLY A 638 -12.16 -26.92 10.25
C GLY A 638 -12.66 -27.22 8.85
N ILE A 639 -11.81 -26.90 7.87
CA ILE A 639 -12.05 -27.17 6.45
C ILE A 639 -11.01 -28.18 5.96
N LEU A 640 -11.47 -29.39 5.63
CA LEU A 640 -10.64 -30.39 4.95
C LEU A 640 -10.73 -30.17 3.43
N ALA A 641 -9.66 -29.60 2.90
CA ALA A 641 -9.54 -29.06 1.56
C ALA A 641 -8.61 -29.86 0.64
N ASP A 642 -8.31 -31.12 1.00
CA ASP A 642 -7.55 -32.04 0.17
C ASP A 642 -8.09 -32.15 -1.26
N ASP A 643 -7.18 -32.31 -2.22
CA ASP A 643 -7.53 -32.54 -3.62
C ASP A 643 -8.55 -33.68 -3.81
N MET A 644 -9.36 -33.51 -4.85
CA MET A 644 -10.45 -34.40 -5.19
C MET A 644 -10.03 -35.84 -5.47
N GLY A 645 -10.15 -36.73 -4.50
CA GLY A 645 -9.80 -38.13 -4.70
C GLY A 645 -8.79 -38.66 -3.70
N LEU A 646 -8.28 -37.83 -2.79
CA LEU A 646 -7.42 -38.24 -1.68
C LEU A 646 -8.15 -38.98 -0.53
N GLY A 647 -9.48 -39.10 -0.61
CA GLY A 647 -10.27 -39.89 0.34
C GLY A 647 -10.72 -39.10 1.58
N LYS A 648 -11.12 -37.83 1.41
CA LYS A 648 -11.73 -37.01 2.49
C LYS A 648 -12.85 -37.71 3.24
N THR A 649 -13.72 -38.41 2.51
CA THR A 649 -14.82 -39.21 3.05
C THR A 649 -14.32 -40.28 4.03
N LEU A 650 -13.27 -41.03 3.67
CA LEU A 650 -12.66 -42.04 4.53
C LEU A 650 -12.04 -41.42 5.79
N GLN A 651 -11.33 -40.29 5.67
CA GLN A 651 -10.74 -39.59 6.81
C GLN A 651 -11.82 -39.16 7.82
N LEU A 652 -12.95 -38.65 7.34
CA LEU A 652 -14.06 -38.24 8.19
C LEU A 652 -14.83 -39.41 8.81
N ILE A 653 -15.04 -40.49 8.05
CA ILE A 653 -15.63 -41.72 8.59
C ILE A 653 -14.76 -42.27 9.72
N THR A 654 -13.43 -42.25 9.55
CA THR A 654 -12.48 -42.65 10.58
C THR A 654 -12.64 -41.78 11.85
N TYR A 655 -12.78 -40.46 11.69
CA TYR A 655 -13.07 -39.56 12.79
C TYR A 655 -14.37 -39.92 13.53
N LEU A 656 -15.49 -40.05 12.81
CA LEU A 656 -16.80 -40.38 13.40
C LEU A 656 -16.80 -41.75 14.10
N LEU A 657 -16.10 -42.74 13.53
CA LEU A 657 -15.94 -44.05 14.14
C LEU A 657 -15.12 -43.97 15.44
N SER A 658 -14.04 -43.16 15.45
CA SER A 658 -13.25 -42.92 16.65
C SER A 658 -14.07 -42.27 17.77
N GLU A 659 -14.94 -41.30 17.45
CA GLU A 659 -15.87 -40.68 18.43
C GLU A 659 -16.84 -41.71 19.01
N LYS A 660 -17.31 -42.66 18.20
CA LYS A 660 -18.18 -43.76 18.66
C LYS A 660 -17.45 -44.75 19.56
N GLU A 661 -16.27 -45.24 19.15
CA GLU A 661 -15.48 -46.21 19.94
C GLU A 661 -15.08 -45.65 21.31
N GLN A 662 -14.83 -44.34 21.39
CA GLN A 662 -14.45 -43.65 22.63
C GLN A 662 -15.66 -43.21 23.47
N GLY A 663 -16.89 -43.44 23.00
CA GLY A 663 -18.12 -43.10 23.72
C GLY A 663 -18.48 -41.60 23.71
N PHE A 664 -17.83 -40.80 22.88
CA PHE A 664 -18.10 -39.36 22.74
C PHE A 664 -19.30 -39.06 21.82
N LEU A 665 -19.63 -39.99 20.90
CA LEU A 665 -20.79 -39.88 20.02
C LEU A 665 -22.11 -40.19 20.76
N THR A 666 -22.56 -39.25 21.59
CA THR A 666 -23.80 -39.35 22.38
C THR A 666 -25.03 -38.75 21.69
N GLN A 667 -24.81 -37.97 20.63
CA GLN A 667 -25.82 -37.32 19.80
C GLN A 667 -25.56 -37.68 18.33
N PRO A 668 -26.59 -37.67 17.45
CA PRO A 668 -26.39 -37.98 16.04
C PRO A 668 -25.45 -36.96 15.38
N SER A 669 -24.67 -37.41 14.40
CA SER A 669 -23.94 -36.53 13.48
C SER A 669 -24.75 -36.30 12.21
N LEU A 670 -24.73 -35.08 11.68
CA LEU A 670 -25.45 -34.69 10.47
C LEU A 670 -24.46 -34.48 9.31
N ILE A 671 -24.63 -35.25 8.24
CA ILE A 671 -23.92 -35.07 6.98
C ILE A 671 -24.87 -34.42 5.98
N VAL A 672 -24.48 -33.24 5.49
CA VAL A 672 -25.17 -32.49 4.46
C VAL A 672 -24.35 -32.56 3.19
N ALA A 673 -24.91 -33.18 2.15
CA ALA A 673 -24.21 -33.38 0.88
C ALA A 673 -25.12 -33.03 -0.32
N PRO A 674 -24.58 -32.87 -1.53
CA PRO A 674 -25.39 -32.88 -2.75
C PRO A 674 -26.31 -34.10 -2.81
N ALA A 675 -27.54 -33.94 -3.33
CA ALA A 675 -28.54 -35.01 -3.34
C ALA A 675 -28.07 -36.31 -4.05
N SER A 676 -27.15 -36.16 -5.00
CA SER A 676 -26.47 -37.24 -5.72
C SER A 676 -25.49 -38.06 -4.88
N LEU A 677 -24.99 -37.52 -3.75
CA LEU A 677 -23.96 -38.14 -2.93
C LEU A 677 -24.50 -38.90 -1.72
N LEU A 678 -25.78 -38.76 -1.40
CA LEU A 678 -26.37 -39.31 -0.17
C LEU A 678 -26.18 -40.83 -0.07
N TYR A 679 -26.47 -41.56 -1.15
CA TYR A 679 -26.31 -43.02 -1.19
C TYR A 679 -24.85 -43.45 -1.26
N ASN A 680 -23.97 -42.63 -1.84
CA ASN A 680 -22.53 -42.90 -1.83
C ASN A 680 -21.99 -42.84 -0.40
N TRP A 681 -22.36 -41.81 0.37
CA TRP A 681 -22.03 -41.71 1.79
C TRP A 681 -22.51 -42.91 2.59
N GLN A 682 -23.76 -43.35 2.38
CA GLN A 682 -24.30 -44.53 3.06
C GLN A 682 -23.52 -45.81 2.69
N LYS A 683 -23.18 -46.00 1.41
CA LYS A 683 -22.37 -47.14 0.97
C LYS A 683 -20.96 -47.11 1.57
N GLU A 684 -20.30 -45.95 1.59
CA GLU A 684 -18.95 -45.80 2.16
C GLU A 684 -18.95 -46.03 3.66
N LEU A 685 -19.97 -45.55 4.39
CA LEU A 685 -20.15 -45.84 5.82
C LEU A 685 -20.33 -47.34 6.06
N ALA A 686 -21.22 -48.00 5.31
CA ALA A 686 -21.42 -49.45 5.44
C ALA A 686 -20.17 -50.27 5.08
N LYS A 687 -19.35 -49.78 4.15
CA LYS A 687 -18.10 -50.42 3.73
C LYS A 687 -17.00 -50.28 4.76
N PHE A 688 -16.73 -49.05 5.22
CA PHE A 688 -15.55 -48.71 6.01
C PHE A 688 -15.79 -48.75 7.52
N ALA A 689 -17.03 -48.51 7.97
CA ALA A 689 -17.38 -48.46 9.39
C ALA A 689 -18.77 -49.08 9.61
N PRO A 690 -18.93 -50.41 9.42
CA PRO A 690 -20.22 -51.10 9.46
C PRO A 690 -20.92 -51.03 10.83
N THR A 691 -20.18 -50.66 11.89
CA THR A 691 -20.73 -50.47 13.24
C THR A 691 -21.42 -49.13 13.42
N LEU A 692 -21.26 -48.16 12.50
CA LEU A 692 -22.00 -46.89 12.50
C LEU A 692 -23.37 -47.06 11.84
N THR A 693 -24.45 -46.76 12.56
CA THR A 693 -25.80 -46.78 12.00
C THR A 693 -26.09 -45.47 11.27
N SER A 694 -26.46 -45.55 9.99
CA SER A 694 -26.73 -44.36 9.16
C SER A 694 -28.10 -44.40 8.49
N LYS A 695 -28.77 -43.24 8.40
CA LYS A 695 -30.10 -43.10 7.80
C LYS A 695 -30.14 -41.91 6.84
N ILE A 696 -30.66 -42.14 5.63
CA ILE A 696 -30.87 -41.08 4.63
C ILE A 696 -32.25 -40.44 4.84
N VAL A 697 -32.29 -39.12 4.99
CA VAL A 697 -33.52 -38.34 5.15
C VAL A 697 -33.95 -37.76 3.80
N THR A 698 -34.71 -38.55 3.04
CA THR A 698 -35.29 -38.16 1.74
C THR A 698 -36.73 -38.68 1.64
N GLY A 699 -37.56 -38.10 0.79
CA GLY A 699 -38.96 -38.52 0.62
C GLY A 699 -39.92 -37.33 0.62
N SER A 700 -41.22 -37.58 0.80
CA SER A 700 -42.24 -36.54 1.04
C SER A 700 -41.99 -35.83 2.38
N LYS A 701 -42.69 -34.71 2.64
CA LYS A 701 -42.53 -33.98 3.92
C LYS A 701 -42.92 -34.87 5.10
N GLU A 702 -43.99 -35.65 4.97
CA GLU A 702 -44.49 -36.57 5.98
C GLU A 702 -43.49 -37.71 6.26
N GLU A 703 -42.93 -38.30 5.20
CA GLU A 703 -41.88 -39.33 5.30
C GLU A 703 -40.65 -38.78 6.02
N ARG A 704 -40.19 -37.58 5.67
CA ARG A 704 -39.02 -36.96 6.31
C ARG A 704 -39.27 -36.65 7.79
N ILE A 705 -40.44 -36.14 8.15
CA ILE A 705 -40.80 -35.90 9.56
C ILE A 705 -40.83 -37.21 10.34
N ALA A 706 -41.36 -38.29 9.78
CA ALA A 706 -41.37 -39.59 10.44
C ALA A 706 -39.94 -40.14 10.66
N LEU A 707 -39.09 -40.07 9.63
CA LEU A 707 -37.70 -40.55 9.70
C LEU A 707 -36.87 -39.80 10.76
N THR A 708 -37.13 -38.50 10.95
CA THR A 708 -36.45 -37.66 11.94
C THR A 708 -37.02 -37.80 13.36
N LYS A 709 -38.18 -38.43 13.56
CA LYS A 709 -38.70 -38.75 14.90
C LYS A 709 -38.19 -40.08 15.45
N GLU A 710 -37.73 -40.98 14.58
CA GLU A 710 -37.17 -42.30 14.93
C GLU A 710 -35.65 -42.27 15.20
N LEU A 711 -35.15 -41.27 15.95
CA LEU A 711 -33.70 -41.03 16.10
C LEU A 711 -32.99 -41.90 17.14
N GLY A 712 -33.72 -42.60 18.00
CA GLY A 712 -33.19 -43.21 19.24
C GLY A 712 -32.04 -44.21 19.08
N ASN A 713 -31.67 -44.63 17.86
CA ASN A 713 -30.61 -45.60 17.57
C ASN A 713 -29.77 -45.25 16.32
N VAL A 714 -29.81 -44.00 15.83
CA VAL A 714 -29.10 -43.60 14.60
C VAL A 714 -27.90 -42.74 14.93
N ASP A 715 -26.69 -43.20 14.58
CA ASP A 715 -25.45 -42.44 14.79
C ASP A 715 -25.29 -41.30 13.77
N ILE A 716 -25.70 -41.52 12.52
CA ILE A 716 -25.46 -40.59 11.40
C ILE A 716 -26.73 -40.35 10.57
N LEU A 717 -27.10 -39.08 10.43
CA LEU A 717 -28.13 -38.63 9.51
C LEU A 717 -27.49 -38.07 8.24
N ILE A 718 -28.02 -38.43 7.08
CA ILE A 718 -27.54 -37.97 5.78
C ILE A 718 -28.68 -37.26 5.06
N THR A 719 -28.51 -35.99 4.72
CA THR A 719 -29.54 -35.17 4.05
C THR A 719 -28.93 -34.30 2.95
N SER A 720 -29.79 -33.78 2.08
CA SER A 720 -29.36 -32.82 1.04
C SER A 720 -29.48 -31.38 1.49
N TYR A 721 -28.65 -30.49 0.92
CA TYR A 721 -28.78 -29.04 1.11
C TYR A 721 -30.20 -28.52 0.83
N THR A 722 -30.86 -29.05 -0.20
CA THR A 722 -32.21 -28.64 -0.59
C THR A 722 -33.28 -29.06 0.40
N THR A 723 -33.21 -30.29 0.90
CA THR A 723 -34.17 -30.84 1.88
C THR A 723 -33.97 -30.21 3.25
N LEU A 724 -32.73 -30.05 3.69
CA LEU A 724 -32.40 -29.35 4.93
C LEU A 724 -32.94 -27.93 4.93
N ARG A 725 -32.77 -27.19 3.82
CA ARG A 725 -33.32 -25.83 3.69
C ARG A 725 -34.85 -25.81 3.78
N GLN A 726 -35.53 -26.80 3.19
CA GLN A 726 -36.99 -26.86 3.19
C GLN A 726 -37.56 -27.16 4.58
N ASP A 727 -36.87 -27.99 5.35
CA ASP A 727 -37.33 -28.46 6.66
C ASP A 727 -36.42 -27.95 7.79
N SER A 728 -35.84 -26.76 7.66
CA SER A 728 -34.81 -26.25 8.58
C SER A 728 -35.26 -26.22 10.04
N GLU A 729 -36.54 -25.90 10.27
CA GLU A 729 -37.17 -25.89 11.60
C GLU A 729 -37.06 -27.26 12.29
N LEU A 730 -37.21 -28.36 11.55
CA LEU A 730 -37.10 -29.73 12.09
C LEU A 730 -35.69 -30.05 12.61
N TYR A 731 -34.66 -29.54 11.92
CA TYR A 731 -33.27 -29.80 12.28
C TYR A 731 -32.78 -28.87 13.39
N GLN A 732 -33.39 -27.70 13.58
CA GLN A 732 -33.05 -26.76 14.66
C GLN A 732 -33.41 -27.31 16.05
N GLU A 733 -34.40 -28.20 16.14
CA GLU A 733 -34.80 -28.83 17.41
C GLU A 733 -33.80 -29.91 17.90
N ILE A 734 -32.84 -30.32 17.05
CA ILE A 734 -31.89 -31.40 17.33
C ILE A 734 -30.51 -30.80 17.60
N THR A 735 -29.86 -31.27 18.67
CA THR A 735 -28.45 -30.98 18.91
C THR A 735 -27.59 -32.09 18.29
N PHE A 736 -26.75 -31.74 17.34
CA PHE A 736 -25.87 -32.69 16.65
C PHE A 736 -24.49 -32.78 17.33
N HIS A 737 -23.90 -33.96 17.35
CA HIS A 737 -22.50 -34.12 17.76
C HIS A 737 -21.56 -33.44 16.75
N SER A 738 -21.71 -33.78 15.47
CA SER A 738 -20.95 -33.15 14.38
C SER A 738 -21.87 -32.73 13.23
N LEU A 739 -21.64 -31.54 12.66
CA LEU A 739 -22.19 -31.10 11.38
C LEU A 739 -21.10 -31.17 10.33
N VAL A 740 -21.36 -31.92 9.27
CA VAL A 740 -20.45 -32.13 8.15
C VAL A 740 -21.08 -31.57 6.89
N LEU A 741 -20.36 -30.68 6.22
CA LEU A 741 -20.76 -30.12 4.92
C LEU A 741 -19.87 -30.70 3.84
N ASP A 742 -20.41 -31.58 3.00
CA ASP A 742 -19.69 -32.13 1.85
C ASP A 742 -19.95 -31.28 0.59
N GLU A 743 -18.91 -31.02 -0.20
CA GLU A 743 -18.94 -30.06 -1.31
C GLU A 743 -19.41 -28.67 -0.82
N ALA A 744 -18.71 -28.16 0.20
CA ALA A 744 -19.08 -26.94 0.95
C ALA A 744 -19.16 -25.66 0.10
N GLN A 745 -18.69 -25.67 -1.16
CA GLN A 745 -18.93 -24.59 -2.13
C GLN A 745 -20.42 -24.27 -2.33
N MET A 746 -21.34 -25.19 -1.98
CA MET A 746 -22.79 -24.95 -2.02
C MET A 746 -23.27 -23.88 -1.03
N VAL A 747 -22.47 -23.53 -0.02
CA VAL A 747 -22.80 -22.52 1.01
C VAL A 747 -21.86 -21.30 0.99
N LYS A 748 -21.21 -21.05 -0.15
CA LYS A 748 -20.24 -19.95 -0.30
C LYS A 748 -20.81 -18.52 -0.20
N ASN A 749 -22.13 -18.37 -0.18
CA ASN A 749 -22.79 -17.07 -0.12
C ASN A 749 -23.69 -16.95 1.12
N ALA A 750 -23.27 -16.10 2.06
CA ALA A 750 -23.96 -15.82 3.32
C ALA A 750 -25.39 -15.25 3.16
N ALA A 751 -25.71 -14.66 2.01
CA ALA A 751 -27.05 -14.12 1.72
C ALA A 751 -28.07 -15.21 1.33
N THR A 752 -27.64 -16.45 1.10
CA THR A 752 -28.54 -17.50 0.62
C THR A 752 -29.37 -18.09 1.76
N LYS A 753 -30.62 -18.48 1.47
CA LYS A 753 -31.47 -19.19 2.44
C LYS A 753 -30.88 -20.52 2.92
N THR A 754 -30.09 -21.18 2.07
CA THR A 754 -29.38 -22.43 2.43
C THR A 754 -28.34 -22.18 3.51
N PHE A 755 -27.55 -21.11 3.36
CA PHE A 755 -26.56 -20.69 4.36
C PHE A 755 -27.23 -20.39 5.70
N GLN A 756 -28.28 -19.55 5.69
CA GLN A 756 -29.01 -19.15 6.89
C GLN A 756 -29.60 -20.35 7.63
N ALA A 757 -30.17 -21.31 6.89
CA ALA A 757 -30.69 -22.55 7.48
C ALA A 757 -29.61 -23.36 8.19
N ILE A 758 -28.42 -23.48 7.60
CA ILE A 758 -27.30 -24.23 8.19
C ILE A 758 -26.67 -23.49 9.37
N GLU A 759 -26.51 -22.17 9.28
CA GLU A 759 -25.92 -21.34 10.32
C GLU A 759 -26.65 -21.50 11.66
N THR A 760 -27.97 -21.61 11.62
CA THR A 760 -28.85 -21.72 12.79
C THR A 760 -28.85 -23.08 13.48
N LEU A 761 -28.20 -24.12 12.92
CA LEU A 761 -28.22 -25.47 13.50
C LEU A 761 -27.32 -25.58 14.73
N HIS A 762 -27.74 -26.38 15.72
CA HIS A 762 -26.95 -26.66 16.91
C HIS A 762 -26.05 -27.89 16.68
N ALA A 763 -24.73 -27.68 16.64
CA ALA A 763 -23.75 -28.76 16.49
C ALA A 763 -22.48 -28.46 17.30
N VAL A 764 -21.94 -29.47 17.99
CA VAL A 764 -20.74 -29.31 18.84
C VAL A 764 -19.48 -29.14 17.97
N HIS A 765 -19.31 -30.00 16.96
CA HIS A 765 -18.21 -29.90 16.00
C HIS A 765 -18.75 -29.60 14.60
N ARG A 766 -18.01 -28.79 13.83
CA ARG A 766 -18.44 -28.40 12.48
C ARG A 766 -17.29 -28.52 11.50
N PHE A 767 -17.45 -29.38 10.50
CA PHE A 767 -16.44 -29.65 9.48
C PHE A 767 -16.99 -29.38 8.09
N ALA A 768 -16.15 -28.79 7.23
CA ALA A 768 -16.44 -28.62 5.83
C ALA A 768 -15.45 -29.43 4.98
N LEU A 769 -15.95 -30.15 3.98
CA LEU A 769 -15.15 -30.82 2.97
C LEU A 769 -15.28 -30.04 1.67
N SER A 770 -14.14 -29.69 1.07
CA SER A 770 -14.11 -29.03 -0.24
C SER A 770 -13.02 -29.62 -1.12
N GLY A 771 -13.27 -29.72 -2.43
CA GLY A 771 -12.24 -30.03 -3.43
C GLY A 771 -11.48 -28.82 -3.93
N THR A 772 -12.04 -27.62 -3.71
CA THR A 772 -11.52 -26.33 -4.15
C THR A 772 -11.89 -25.31 -3.05
N PRO A 773 -11.07 -25.18 -1.99
CA PRO A 773 -11.47 -24.52 -0.75
C PRO A 773 -11.89 -23.05 -0.94
N ILE A 774 -11.32 -22.35 -1.92
CA ILE A 774 -11.61 -20.94 -2.19
C ILE A 774 -11.61 -20.80 -3.71
N GLU A 775 -12.78 -20.68 -4.33
CA GLU A 775 -12.83 -20.59 -5.77
C GLU A 775 -12.40 -19.20 -6.22
N ASN A 776 -12.85 -18.09 -5.62
CA ASN A 776 -12.46 -16.75 -6.11
C ASN A 776 -12.60 -15.52 -5.14
N LYS A 777 -13.17 -15.62 -3.92
CA LYS A 777 -13.38 -14.41 -3.06
C LYS A 777 -13.19 -14.65 -1.56
N LEU A 778 -12.60 -13.68 -0.86
CA LEU A 778 -12.51 -13.64 0.61
C LEU A 778 -13.90 -13.74 1.29
N ASP A 779 -14.95 -13.25 0.65
CA ASP A 779 -16.34 -13.37 1.14
C ASP A 779 -16.81 -14.83 1.27
N GLU A 780 -16.36 -15.72 0.38
CA GLU A 780 -16.70 -17.14 0.40
C GLU A 780 -16.03 -17.84 1.58
N LEU A 781 -14.76 -17.50 1.84
CA LEU A 781 -14.00 -17.96 2.99
C LEU A 781 -14.66 -17.49 4.30
N TRP A 782 -15.04 -16.20 4.38
CA TRP A 782 -15.74 -15.66 5.54
C TRP A 782 -17.03 -16.41 5.82
N ALA A 783 -17.83 -16.70 4.79
CA ALA A 783 -19.07 -17.45 4.92
C ALA A 783 -18.80 -18.86 5.48
N LEU A 784 -17.84 -19.60 4.92
CA LEU A 784 -17.51 -20.94 5.42
C LEU A 784 -17.08 -20.92 6.88
N PHE A 785 -16.17 -20.01 7.26
CA PHE A 785 -15.72 -19.88 8.64
C PHE A 785 -16.83 -19.41 9.59
N LYS A 786 -17.77 -18.60 9.13
CA LYS A 786 -18.96 -18.23 9.91
C LYS A 786 -19.81 -19.46 10.27
N ILE A 787 -19.85 -20.48 9.40
CA ILE A 787 -20.50 -21.75 9.70
C ILE A 787 -19.59 -22.63 10.57
N VAL A 788 -18.36 -22.95 10.15
CA VAL A 788 -17.54 -23.95 10.86
C VAL A 788 -17.03 -23.46 12.21
N MET A 789 -16.78 -22.15 12.36
CA MET A 789 -16.35 -21.53 13.60
C MET A 789 -17.07 -20.19 13.84
N PRO A 790 -18.33 -20.22 14.32
CA PRO A 790 -19.11 -19.00 14.55
C PRO A 790 -18.39 -18.04 15.50
N GLY A 791 -18.21 -16.79 15.05
CA GLY A 791 -17.53 -15.75 15.83
C GLY A 791 -16.01 -15.69 15.63
N PHE A 792 -15.43 -16.60 14.83
CA PHE A 792 -14.00 -16.60 14.50
C PHE A 792 -13.54 -15.29 13.84
N PHE A 793 -14.25 -14.89 12.78
CA PHE A 793 -14.01 -13.63 12.10
C PHE A 793 -14.92 -12.51 12.62
N PRO A 794 -14.45 -11.25 12.55
CA PRO A 794 -15.29 -10.09 12.82
C PRO A 794 -16.40 -9.95 11.76
N SER A 795 -17.22 -8.91 11.88
CA SER A 795 -18.23 -8.59 10.87
C SER A 795 -17.64 -8.54 9.46
N LEU A 796 -18.40 -8.95 8.43
CA LEU A 796 -17.91 -8.99 7.04
C LEU A 796 -17.29 -7.66 6.58
N ARG A 797 -17.81 -6.52 7.07
CA ARG A 797 -17.29 -5.18 6.76
C ARG A 797 -15.90 -4.94 7.36
N GLN A 798 -15.63 -5.44 8.55
CA GLN A 798 -14.33 -5.34 9.21
C GLN A 798 -13.35 -6.38 8.66
N PHE A 799 -13.82 -7.60 8.40
CA PHE A 799 -13.03 -8.66 7.79
C PHE A 799 -12.42 -8.22 6.46
N LYS A 800 -13.19 -7.52 5.60
CA LYS A 800 -12.70 -6.95 4.34
C LYS A 800 -11.58 -5.91 4.47
N LYS A 801 -11.34 -5.38 5.67
CA LYS A 801 -10.28 -4.41 5.94
C LYS A 801 -9.01 -5.07 6.50
N LEU A 802 -9.06 -6.36 6.82
CA LEU A 802 -7.89 -7.07 7.34
C LEU A 802 -6.89 -7.33 6.20
N PRO A 803 -5.58 -7.19 6.45
CA PRO A 803 -4.55 -7.63 5.52
C PRO A 803 -4.69 -9.13 5.20
N THR A 804 -4.36 -9.50 3.97
CA THR A 804 -4.46 -10.88 3.48
C THR A 804 -3.57 -11.84 4.25
N GLU A 805 -2.40 -11.37 4.69
CA GLU A 805 -1.41 -12.12 5.45
C GLU A 805 -1.96 -12.44 6.84
N THR A 806 -2.63 -11.47 7.49
CA THR A 806 -3.33 -11.69 8.76
C THR A 806 -4.42 -12.75 8.61
N ILE A 807 -5.22 -12.69 7.53
CA ILE A 807 -6.27 -13.68 7.28
C ILE A 807 -5.67 -15.07 7.07
N ALA A 808 -4.59 -15.19 6.29
CA ALA A 808 -3.91 -16.45 6.02
C ALA A 808 -3.36 -17.08 7.31
N MET A 809 -2.68 -16.30 8.15
CA MET A 809 -2.18 -16.76 9.45
C MET A 809 -3.31 -17.25 10.36
N MET A 810 -4.44 -16.53 10.39
CA MET A 810 -5.59 -16.92 11.21
C MET A 810 -6.16 -18.29 10.77
N ILE A 811 -6.30 -18.54 9.47
CA ILE A 811 -6.98 -19.75 8.96
C ILE A 811 -6.08 -20.97 8.86
N GLN A 812 -4.76 -20.79 8.78
CA GLN A 812 -3.80 -21.86 8.48
C GLN A 812 -3.94 -23.11 9.38
N PRO A 813 -4.15 -22.99 10.71
CA PRO A 813 -4.36 -24.17 11.58
C PRO A 813 -5.68 -24.91 11.33
N PHE A 814 -6.66 -24.22 10.74
CA PHE A 814 -8.05 -24.67 10.58
C PHE A 814 -8.41 -25.05 9.13
N VAL A 815 -7.43 -25.02 8.22
CA VAL A 815 -7.59 -25.48 6.83
C VAL A 815 -6.47 -26.46 6.50
N LEU A 816 -6.83 -27.72 6.24
CA LEU A 816 -5.88 -28.73 5.78
C LEU A 816 -6.03 -28.96 4.27
N ARG A 817 -5.01 -28.59 3.49
CA ARG A 817 -4.98 -28.74 2.02
C ARG A 817 -3.72 -29.46 1.58
N ARG A 818 -3.87 -30.49 0.73
CA ARG A 818 -2.77 -31.28 0.17
C ARG A 818 -3.04 -31.62 -1.29
N ASP A 819 -1.98 -31.57 -2.10
CA ASP A 819 -2.07 -31.81 -3.54
C ASP A 819 -1.85 -33.28 -3.90
N LYS A 820 -2.60 -33.79 -4.88
CA LYS A 820 -2.49 -35.19 -5.35
C LYS A 820 -1.08 -35.60 -5.72
N LYS A 821 -0.36 -34.74 -6.44
CA LYS A 821 1.01 -35.01 -6.93
C LYS A 821 2.01 -35.14 -5.79
N GLN A 822 1.77 -34.45 -4.67
CA GLN A 822 2.67 -34.47 -3.51
C GLN A 822 2.50 -35.75 -2.68
N VAL A 823 1.27 -36.28 -2.61
CA VAL A 823 0.93 -37.38 -1.68
C VAL A 823 0.66 -38.74 -2.33
N LEU A 824 0.42 -38.80 -3.64
CA LEU A 824 0.19 -40.05 -4.38
C LEU A 824 1.20 -40.19 -5.53
N GLN A 825 2.31 -40.91 -5.28
CA GLN A 825 3.30 -41.19 -6.31
C GLN A 825 2.91 -42.35 -7.25
N ASP A 826 1.92 -43.18 -6.87
CA ASP A 826 1.52 -44.40 -7.59
C ASP A 826 0.31 -44.23 -8.53
N LEU A 827 -0.19 -42.99 -8.75
CA LEU A 827 -1.36 -42.77 -9.60
C LEU A 827 -0.94 -42.72 -11.08
N PRO A 828 -1.62 -43.42 -12.00
CA PRO A 828 -1.30 -43.38 -13.42
C PRO A 828 -1.35 -41.96 -13.98
N ASP A 829 -0.55 -41.69 -15.02
CA ASP A 829 -0.50 -40.37 -15.66
C ASP A 829 -1.88 -39.92 -16.15
N LYS A 830 -2.18 -38.63 -15.96
CA LYS A 830 -3.26 -37.93 -16.63
C LYS A 830 -2.66 -37.15 -17.80
N VAL A 831 -3.12 -37.42 -19.02
CA VAL A 831 -2.73 -36.65 -20.21
C VAL A 831 -3.93 -35.86 -20.70
N GLU A 832 -3.79 -34.54 -20.74
CA GLU A 832 -4.77 -33.63 -21.33
C GLU A 832 -4.34 -33.28 -22.74
N THR A 833 -5.29 -33.28 -23.68
CA THR A 833 -5.04 -32.97 -25.08
C THR A 833 -6.17 -32.10 -25.61
N ASP A 834 -5.80 -30.95 -26.14
CA ASP A 834 -6.73 -30.05 -26.82
C ASP A 834 -6.85 -30.47 -28.27
N LEU A 835 -8.09 -30.75 -28.69
CA LEU A 835 -8.45 -31.20 -30.02
C LEU A 835 -9.27 -30.10 -30.70
N TYR A 836 -8.67 -29.48 -31.71
CA TYR A 836 -9.31 -28.40 -32.45
C TYR A 836 -10.24 -28.97 -33.53
N SER A 837 -11.46 -28.44 -33.59
CA SER A 837 -12.51 -28.80 -34.54
C SER A 837 -12.77 -27.62 -35.48
N GLN A 838 -12.76 -27.86 -36.78
CA GLN A 838 -13.16 -26.85 -37.77
C GLN A 838 -14.68 -26.81 -37.88
N LEU A 839 -15.26 -25.59 -37.93
CA LEU A 839 -16.69 -25.42 -38.23
C LEU A 839 -16.98 -25.84 -39.67
N THR A 840 -18.17 -26.41 -39.92
CA THR A 840 -18.63 -26.60 -41.32
C THR A 840 -18.90 -25.25 -41.98
N GLU A 841 -18.90 -25.20 -43.32
CA GLU A 841 -19.15 -23.95 -44.06
C GLU A 841 -20.49 -23.30 -43.68
N GLU A 842 -21.55 -24.09 -43.56
CA GLU A 842 -22.86 -23.58 -43.14
C GLU A 842 -22.88 -23.16 -41.66
N GLN A 843 -22.19 -23.90 -40.78
CA GLN A 843 -22.03 -23.55 -39.37
C GLN A 843 -21.27 -22.22 -39.21
N LYS A 844 -20.22 -22.01 -40.01
CA LYS A 844 -19.39 -20.80 -40.02
C LYS A 844 -20.18 -19.57 -40.45
N LYS A 845 -21.04 -19.68 -41.48
CA LYS A 845 -21.94 -18.59 -41.90
C LYS A 845 -22.87 -18.17 -40.77
N VAL A 846 -23.52 -19.13 -40.12
CA VAL A 846 -24.41 -18.85 -38.97
C VAL A 846 -23.63 -18.23 -37.81
N TYR A 847 -22.44 -18.75 -37.50
CA TYR A 847 -21.57 -18.23 -36.46
C TYR A 847 -21.19 -16.76 -36.69
N LEU A 848 -20.67 -16.43 -37.87
CA LEU A 848 -20.24 -15.08 -38.22
C LEU A 848 -21.40 -14.07 -38.19
N ALA A 849 -22.59 -14.46 -38.65
CA ALA A 849 -23.77 -13.61 -38.59
C ALA A 849 -24.16 -13.24 -37.15
N TYR A 850 -24.16 -14.22 -36.24
CA TYR A 850 -24.44 -13.98 -34.82
C TYR A 850 -23.33 -13.18 -34.13
N LEU A 851 -22.07 -13.45 -34.47
CA LEU A 851 -20.93 -12.72 -33.92
C LEU A 851 -20.99 -11.23 -34.32
N GLN A 852 -21.22 -10.95 -35.60
CA GLN A 852 -21.34 -9.59 -36.12
C GLN A 852 -22.51 -8.84 -35.46
N GLN A 853 -23.67 -9.49 -35.30
CA GLN A 853 -24.81 -8.91 -34.59
C GLN A 853 -24.45 -8.54 -33.15
N MET A 854 -23.75 -9.41 -32.43
CA MET A 854 -23.31 -9.14 -31.06
C MET A 854 -22.26 -8.03 -30.99
N GLN A 855 -21.30 -7.99 -31.91
CA GLN A 855 -20.28 -6.94 -31.99
C GLN A 855 -20.90 -5.55 -32.21
N GLN A 856 -21.91 -5.44 -33.09
CA GLN A 856 -22.65 -4.20 -33.30
C GLN A 856 -23.40 -3.75 -32.04
N GLN A 857 -24.00 -4.70 -31.31
CA GLN A 857 -24.70 -4.40 -30.06
C GLN A 857 -23.72 -3.94 -28.95
N VAL A 858 -22.51 -4.49 -28.90
CA VAL A 858 -21.54 -4.19 -27.85
C VAL A 858 -20.70 -2.94 -28.15
N SER A 859 -20.34 -2.69 -29.41
CA SER A 859 -19.54 -1.53 -29.84
C SER A 859 -20.25 -0.18 -29.64
N THR A 860 -21.58 -0.19 -29.55
CA THR A 860 -22.40 1.01 -29.35
C THR A 860 -22.67 1.32 -27.87
N MET A 861 -22.25 0.47 -26.94
CA MET A 861 -22.51 0.60 -25.50
C MET A 861 -21.31 1.13 -24.71
N SER A 862 -21.57 2.09 -23.81
CA SER A 862 -20.60 2.49 -22.77
C SER A 862 -20.40 1.39 -21.73
N ASP A 863 -19.29 1.45 -20.96
CA ASP A 863 -19.00 0.47 -19.88
C ASP A 863 -20.14 0.36 -18.85
N SER A 864 -20.82 1.49 -18.58
CA SER A 864 -21.95 1.53 -17.65
C SER A 864 -23.21 0.84 -18.20
N GLU A 865 -23.45 0.96 -19.51
CA GLU A 865 -24.57 0.31 -20.19
C GLU A 865 -24.30 -1.18 -20.39
N LEU A 866 -23.06 -1.56 -20.68
CA LEU A 866 -22.63 -2.94 -20.76
C LEU A 866 -22.87 -3.68 -19.44
N SER A 867 -22.61 -3.02 -18.31
CA SER A 867 -22.86 -3.57 -16.97
C SER A 867 -24.35 -3.75 -16.67
N ARG A 868 -25.22 -2.86 -17.17
CA ARG A 868 -26.69 -2.98 -17.06
C ARG A 868 -27.25 -4.07 -17.98
N ASN A 869 -26.68 -4.25 -19.17
CA ASN A 869 -27.13 -5.21 -20.19
C ASN A 869 -26.45 -6.59 -20.12
N LYS A 870 -25.76 -6.91 -19.01
CA LYS A 870 -25.04 -8.19 -18.80
C LYS A 870 -25.86 -9.43 -19.17
N LEU A 871 -27.16 -9.45 -18.86
CA LEU A 871 -28.04 -10.60 -19.13
C LEU A 871 -28.16 -10.89 -20.64
N THR A 872 -28.29 -9.84 -21.46
CA THR A 872 -28.42 -9.93 -22.93
C THR A 872 -27.10 -10.37 -23.58
N ILE A 873 -25.97 -9.90 -23.05
CA ILE A 873 -24.65 -10.30 -23.53
C ILE A 873 -24.38 -11.77 -23.22
N LEU A 874 -24.71 -12.21 -22.00
CA LEU A 874 -24.56 -13.62 -21.59
C LEU A 874 -25.45 -14.56 -22.41
N SER A 875 -26.66 -14.13 -22.80
CA SER A 875 -27.52 -14.93 -23.67
C SER A 875 -26.95 -15.03 -25.09
N GLY A 876 -26.40 -13.95 -25.63
CA GLY A 876 -25.68 -13.95 -26.91
C GLY A 876 -24.45 -14.88 -26.91
N LEU A 877 -23.59 -14.78 -25.89
CA LEU A 877 -22.45 -15.68 -25.73
C LEU A 877 -22.88 -17.15 -25.63
N THR A 878 -24.01 -17.41 -24.96
CA THR A 878 -24.59 -18.76 -24.91
C THR A 878 -25.00 -19.25 -26.29
N ARG A 879 -25.55 -18.38 -27.16
CA ARG A 879 -25.90 -18.74 -28.55
C ARG A 879 -24.65 -19.06 -29.37
N LEU A 880 -23.61 -18.25 -29.31
CA LEU A 880 -22.35 -18.52 -30.00
C LEU A 880 -21.76 -19.89 -29.57
N ARG A 881 -21.84 -20.24 -28.28
CA ARG A 881 -21.38 -21.55 -27.77
C ARG A 881 -22.24 -22.70 -28.28
N GLN A 882 -23.56 -22.51 -28.34
CA GLN A 882 -24.47 -23.48 -28.95
C GLN A 882 -24.14 -23.69 -30.43
N ILE A 883 -23.87 -22.62 -31.20
CA ILE A 883 -23.46 -22.73 -32.61
C ILE A 883 -22.15 -23.53 -32.73
N CYS A 884 -21.18 -23.33 -31.84
CA CYS A 884 -19.93 -24.11 -31.84
C CYS A 884 -20.19 -25.62 -31.61
N CYS A 885 -21.15 -25.95 -30.74
CA CYS A 885 -21.54 -27.32 -30.43
C CYS A 885 -22.32 -27.98 -31.58
N ASP A 886 -23.48 -27.42 -31.92
CA ASP A 886 -24.33 -27.76 -33.05
C ASP A 886 -25.42 -26.67 -33.20
N PRO A 887 -25.55 -25.99 -34.36
CA PRO A 887 -26.58 -24.97 -34.56
C PRO A 887 -28.02 -25.49 -34.42
N SER A 888 -28.26 -26.79 -34.60
CA SER A 888 -29.58 -27.42 -34.42
C SER A 888 -30.07 -27.38 -32.97
N LEU A 889 -29.20 -27.02 -32.01
CA LEU A 889 -29.58 -26.86 -30.60
C LEU A 889 -30.63 -25.77 -30.38
N PHE A 890 -30.76 -24.82 -31.32
CA PHE A 890 -31.78 -23.79 -31.27
C PHE A 890 -32.33 -23.34 -32.63
N LEU A 891 -31.75 -23.79 -33.75
CA LEU A 891 -32.28 -23.57 -35.10
C LEU A 891 -32.94 -24.86 -35.60
N GLU A 892 -34.27 -24.89 -35.61
CA GLU A 892 -35.05 -26.12 -35.92
C GLU A 892 -34.82 -26.65 -37.34
N ASP A 893 -34.56 -25.77 -38.32
CA ASP A 893 -34.40 -26.12 -39.74
C ASP A 893 -32.94 -26.20 -40.21
N TYR A 894 -31.98 -26.26 -39.29
CA TYR A 894 -30.56 -26.31 -39.67
C TYR A 894 -30.13 -27.71 -40.12
N ALA A 895 -29.61 -27.82 -41.35
CA ALA A 895 -29.14 -29.08 -41.96
C ALA A 895 -27.64 -29.08 -42.34
N GLY A 896 -26.89 -28.06 -41.91
CA GLY A 896 -25.48 -27.85 -42.31
C GLY A 896 -24.43 -28.70 -41.57
N GLY A 897 -24.86 -29.57 -40.65
CA GLY A 897 -23.99 -30.41 -39.82
C GLY A 897 -23.16 -29.64 -38.78
N SER A 898 -22.38 -30.37 -37.97
CA SER A 898 -21.48 -29.80 -36.95
C SER A 898 -20.11 -30.47 -37.00
N GLY A 899 -19.06 -29.66 -37.05
CA GLY A 899 -17.67 -30.14 -37.10
C GLY A 899 -17.27 -30.92 -35.84
N LYS A 900 -17.62 -30.40 -34.65
CA LYS A 900 -17.38 -31.07 -33.36
C LYS A 900 -18.11 -32.40 -33.25
N LEU A 901 -19.35 -32.46 -33.72
CA LEU A 901 -20.15 -33.68 -33.69
C LEU A 901 -19.47 -34.76 -34.53
N ASN A 902 -19.11 -34.44 -35.78
CA ASN A 902 -18.43 -35.37 -36.67
C ASN A 902 -17.13 -35.90 -36.07
N GLN A 903 -16.27 -35.01 -35.55
CA GLN A 903 -15.01 -35.41 -34.90
C GLN A 903 -15.25 -36.30 -33.67
N THR A 904 -16.29 -36.02 -32.89
CA THR A 904 -16.64 -36.82 -31.71
C THR A 904 -17.06 -38.23 -32.09
N LEU A 905 -17.86 -38.39 -33.16
CA LEU A 905 -18.27 -39.70 -33.66
C LEU A 905 -17.06 -40.54 -34.07
N ASP A 906 -16.11 -39.95 -34.80
CA ASP A 906 -14.87 -40.61 -35.23
C ASP A 906 -13.98 -41.02 -34.03
N LEU A 907 -13.82 -40.12 -33.06
CA LEU A 907 -13.04 -40.36 -31.84
C LEU A 907 -13.64 -41.49 -31.00
N VAL A 908 -14.95 -41.48 -30.81
CA VAL A 908 -15.65 -42.50 -30.01
C VAL A 908 -15.61 -43.87 -30.69
N GLN A 909 -15.78 -43.93 -32.01
CA GLN A 909 -15.62 -45.18 -32.77
C GLN A 909 -14.20 -45.74 -32.65
N THR A 910 -13.19 -44.88 -32.78
CA THR A 910 -11.78 -45.28 -32.66
C THR A 910 -11.44 -45.74 -31.25
N ALA A 911 -11.91 -45.02 -30.23
CA ALA A 911 -11.70 -45.39 -28.83
C ALA A 911 -12.38 -46.73 -28.49
N LYS A 912 -13.63 -46.93 -28.95
CA LYS A 912 -14.35 -48.20 -28.77
C LYS A 912 -13.64 -49.37 -29.48
N ALA A 913 -13.13 -49.17 -30.69
CA ALA A 913 -12.36 -50.19 -31.41
C ALA A 913 -11.09 -50.62 -30.65
N ASN A 914 -10.52 -49.71 -29.85
CA ASN A 914 -9.37 -49.96 -28.99
C ASN A 914 -9.75 -50.48 -27.58
N GLY A 915 -11.03 -50.80 -27.34
CA GLY A 915 -11.51 -51.33 -26.06
C GLY A 915 -11.55 -50.30 -24.92
N ARG A 916 -11.55 -49.01 -25.24
CA ARG A 916 -11.55 -47.91 -24.26
C ARG A 916 -12.96 -47.55 -23.82
N ARG A 917 -13.09 -47.08 -22.58
CA ARG A 917 -14.38 -46.68 -21.99
C ARG A 917 -14.41 -45.19 -21.71
N ILE A 918 -15.47 -44.54 -22.19
CA ILE A 918 -15.52 -43.09 -22.40
C ILE A 918 -16.55 -42.44 -21.47
N LEU A 919 -16.14 -41.38 -20.78
CA LEU A 919 -17.05 -40.40 -20.18
C LEU A 919 -17.14 -39.19 -21.09
N LEU A 920 -18.33 -38.87 -21.59
CA LEU A 920 -18.56 -37.70 -22.44
C LEU A 920 -19.37 -36.66 -21.67
N PHE A 921 -18.76 -35.49 -21.48
CA PHE A 921 -19.37 -34.37 -20.78
C PHE A 921 -19.80 -33.26 -21.74
N SER A 922 -20.98 -32.70 -21.49
CA SER A 922 -21.47 -31.48 -22.14
C SER A 922 -22.31 -30.65 -21.17
N GLN A 923 -22.28 -29.33 -21.28
CA GLN A 923 -23.17 -28.48 -20.49
C GLN A 923 -24.61 -28.48 -21.02
N PHE A 924 -24.79 -28.75 -22.31
CA PHE A 924 -26.07 -28.67 -22.99
C PHE A 924 -26.71 -30.07 -23.05
N THR A 925 -27.72 -30.30 -22.21
CA THR A 925 -28.44 -31.59 -22.21
C THR A 925 -29.11 -31.90 -23.54
N SER A 926 -29.46 -30.87 -24.34
CA SER A 926 -29.93 -31.05 -25.70
C SER A 926 -28.85 -31.62 -26.62
N MET A 927 -27.58 -31.23 -26.44
CA MET A 927 -26.45 -31.78 -27.20
C MET A 927 -26.19 -33.24 -26.85
N LEU A 928 -26.27 -33.60 -25.56
CA LEU A 928 -26.18 -35.01 -25.14
C LEU A 928 -27.30 -35.87 -25.77
N SER A 929 -28.51 -35.33 -25.90
CA SER A 929 -29.60 -36.02 -26.59
C SER A 929 -29.37 -36.17 -28.11
N ILE A 930 -28.65 -35.24 -28.75
CA ILE A 930 -28.25 -35.36 -30.15
C ILE A 930 -27.19 -36.48 -30.27
N LEU A 931 -26.16 -36.43 -29.42
CA LEU A 931 -25.11 -37.45 -29.37
C LEU A 931 -25.67 -38.86 -29.11
N GLU A 932 -26.61 -39.00 -28.18
CA GLU A 932 -27.29 -40.28 -27.89
C GLU A 932 -27.94 -40.87 -29.16
N LYS A 933 -28.65 -40.05 -29.94
CA LYS A 933 -29.29 -40.48 -31.19
C LYS A 933 -28.27 -40.85 -32.28
N GLU A 934 -27.18 -40.08 -32.41
CA GLU A 934 -26.13 -40.41 -33.39
C GLU A 934 -25.37 -41.68 -32.99
N PHE A 935 -25.10 -41.88 -31.70
CA PHE A 935 -24.52 -43.12 -31.20
C PHE A 935 -25.44 -44.33 -31.39
N GLU A 936 -26.76 -44.17 -31.21
CA GLU A 936 -27.75 -45.22 -31.49
C GLU A 936 -27.74 -45.63 -32.97
N LYS A 937 -27.68 -44.67 -33.91
CA LYS A 937 -27.54 -44.94 -35.35
C LYS A 937 -26.27 -45.72 -35.70
N LEU A 938 -25.21 -45.54 -34.92
CA LEU A 938 -23.93 -46.24 -35.05
C LEU A 938 -23.87 -47.56 -34.26
N GLY A 939 -24.95 -47.97 -33.60
CA GLY A 939 -25.00 -49.19 -32.79
C GLY A 939 -24.16 -49.11 -31.51
N ILE A 940 -23.96 -47.91 -30.95
CA ILE A 940 -23.22 -47.68 -29.71
C ILE A 940 -24.23 -47.45 -28.58
N ASN A 941 -24.30 -48.41 -27.67
CA ASN A 941 -25.14 -48.29 -26.48
C ASN A 941 -24.50 -47.35 -25.45
N THR A 942 -25.29 -46.45 -24.88
CA THR A 942 -24.82 -45.44 -23.93
C THR A 942 -25.62 -45.44 -22.64
N PHE A 943 -24.99 -45.06 -21.52
CA PHE A 943 -25.73 -44.58 -20.36
C PHE A 943 -25.88 -43.06 -20.42
N TYR A 944 -27.01 -42.53 -19.95
CA TYR A 944 -27.27 -41.09 -19.93
C TYR A 944 -27.67 -40.59 -18.54
N LEU A 945 -26.81 -39.77 -17.93
CA LEU A 945 -27.02 -39.10 -16.65
C LEU A 945 -27.34 -37.61 -16.83
N ARG A 946 -28.57 -37.22 -16.46
CA ARG A 946 -29.05 -35.83 -16.44
C ARG A 946 -29.59 -35.44 -15.07
N GLY A 947 -29.74 -34.12 -14.85
CA GLY A 947 -30.19 -33.58 -13.56
C GLY A 947 -31.57 -34.06 -13.08
N SER A 948 -32.43 -34.48 -14.01
CA SER A 948 -33.76 -35.05 -13.71
C SER A 948 -33.74 -36.56 -13.44
N THR A 949 -32.62 -37.26 -13.62
CA THR A 949 -32.52 -38.70 -13.34
C THR A 949 -32.73 -38.95 -11.85
N PRO A 950 -33.65 -39.84 -11.41
CA PRO A 950 -33.87 -40.15 -10.00
C PRO A 950 -32.61 -40.68 -9.33
N ILE A 951 -32.34 -40.28 -8.08
CA ILE A 951 -31.07 -40.52 -7.37
C ILE A 951 -30.73 -42.02 -7.31
N ALA A 952 -31.70 -42.88 -6.97
CA ALA A 952 -31.48 -44.33 -6.91
C ALA A 952 -31.04 -44.93 -8.26
N LYS A 953 -31.63 -44.47 -9.37
CA LYS A 953 -31.25 -44.91 -10.73
C LYS A 953 -29.85 -44.44 -11.14
N ARG A 954 -29.39 -43.28 -10.62
CA ARG A 954 -28.03 -42.80 -10.90
C ARG A 954 -26.98 -43.78 -10.40
N GLN A 955 -27.14 -44.24 -9.17
CA GLN A 955 -26.20 -45.17 -8.54
C GLN A 955 -26.19 -46.53 -9.27
N GLU A 956 -27.36 -47.02 -9.68
CA GLU A 956 -27.47 -48.24 -10.47
C GLU A 956 -26.68 -48.17 -11.80
N MET A 957 -26.81 -47.05 -12.54
CA MET A 957 -26.07 -46.84 -13.79
C MET A 957 -24.55 -46.80 -13.56
N VAL A 958 -24.10 -46.12 -12.50
CA VAL A 958 -22.67 -46.05 -12.12
C VAL A 958 -22.12 -47.45 -11.82
N ASP A 959 -22.85 -48.25 -11.03
CA ASP A 959 -22.44 -49.60 -10.66
C ASP A 959 -22.38 -50.53 -11.90
N ARG A 960 -23.32 -50.38 -12.85
CA ARG A 960 -23.34 -51.13 -14.12
C ARG A 960 -22.17 -50.75 -15.03
N PHE A 961 -21.91 -49.46 -15.20
CA PHE A 961 -20.80 -48.96 -16.01
C PHE A 961 -19.44 -49.40 -15.46
N ASN A 962 -19.22 -49.28 -14.14
CA ASN A 962 -17.98 -49.73 -13.51
C ASN A 962 -17.76 -51.25 -13.64
N ARG A 963 -18.84 -52.06 -13.71
CA ARG A 963 -18.79 -53.51 -13.98
C ARG A 963 -18.50 -53.87 -15.44
N GLY A 964 -18.44 -52.90 -16.34
CA GLY A 964 -18.11 -53.11 -17.76
C GLY A 964 -19.31 -53.16 -18.70
N GLU A 965 -20.49 -52.69 -18.29
CA GLU A 965 -21.63 -52.56 -19.19
C GLU A 965 -21.59 -51.22 -19.94
N ASN A 966 -21.75 -51.24 -21.27
CA ASN A 966 -21.68 -50.09 -22.19
C ASN A 966 -20.33 -49.34 -22.20
N ASP A 967 -19.91 -48.89 -23.38
CA ASP A 967 -18.59 -48.26 -23.56
C ASP A 967 -18.61 -46.73 -23.39
N VAL A 968 -19.80 -46.11 -23.43
CA VAL A 968 -19.96 -44.64 -23.38
C VAL A 968 -20.96 -44.22 -22.32
N PHE A 969 -20.55 -43.27 -21.48
CA PHE A 969 -21.40 -42.63 -20.49
C PHE A 969 -21.54 -41.13 -20.78
N LEU A 970 -22.75 -40.72 -21.18
CA LEU A 970 -23.14 -39.33 -21.40
C LEU A 970 -23.53 -38.68 -20.07
N ILE A 971 -22.84 -37.60 -19.69
CA ILE A 971 -23.02 -36.94 -18.41
C ILE A 971 -23.14 -35.43 -18.61
N SER A 972 -24.22 -34.82 -18.12
CA SER A 972 -24.27 -33.35 -18.13
C SER A 972 -23.30 -32.77 -17.10
N LEU A 973 -22.54 -31.72 -17.44
CA LEU A 973 -21.51 -31.14 -16.54
C LEU A 973 -22.06 -30.82 -15.14
N LYS A 974 -23.29 -30.28 -15.07
CA LYS A 974 -23.99 -30.02 -13.80
C LYS A 974 -24.40 -31.29 -13.04
N ALA A 975 -24.73 -32.36 -13.75
CA ALA A 975 -25.05 -33.65 -13.12
C ALA A 975 -23.79 -34.47 -12.78
N GLY A 976 -22.65 -34.20 -13.43
CA GLY A 976 -21.35 -34.83 -13.19
C GLY A 976 -20.53 -34.20 -12.06
N GLY A 977 -20.85 -32.96 -11.65
CA GLY A 977 -20.24 -32.27 -10.51
C GLY A 977 -20.60 -32.84 -9.12
N THR A 978 -20.99 -34.11 -9.06
CA THR A 978 -21.77 -34.71 -7.99
C THR A 978 -21.06 -35.82 -7.22
N GLY A 979 -19.72 -35.79 -7.15
CA GLY A 979 -18.97 -36.70 -6.29
C GLY A 979 -18.86 -38.17 -6.75
N LEU A 980 -19.52 -38.55 -7.85
CA LEU A 980 -19.63 -39.94 -8.31
C LEU A 980 -18.27 -40.59 -8.61
N ASN A 981 -18.16 -41.91 -8.40
CA ASN A 981 -16.95 -42.68 -8.62
C ASN A 981 -17.05 -43.51 -9.92
N LEU A 982 -16.31 -43.13 -10.97
CA LEU A 982 -16.39 -43.68 -12.33
C LEU A 982 -15.03 -44.23 -12.81
N THR A 983 -14.33 -44.97 -11.94
CA THR A 983 -13.01 -45.54 -12.23
C THR A 983 -12.99 -46.57 -13.37
N GLY A 984 -14.16 -47.01 -13.85
CA GLY A 984 -14.25 -47.88 -15.02
C GLY A 984 -13.84 -47.21 -16.34
N ALA A 985 -13.85 -45.88 -16.43
CA ALA A 985 -13.44 -45.18 -17.64
C ALA A 985 -11.94 -44.86 -17.65
N ASP A 986 -11.34 -44.86 -18.83
CA ASP A 986 -9.95 -44.48 -19.10
C ASP A 986 -9.84 -43.25 -20.03
N THR A 987 -10.97 -42.80 -20.57
CA THR A 987 -11.03 -41.70 -21.54
C THR A 987 -12.14 -40.73 -21.14
N VAL A 988 -11.83 -39.44 -21.12
CA VAL A 988 -12.77 -38.37 -20.80
C VAL A 988 -12.83 -37.41 -21.98
N ILE A 989 -14.02 -37.17 -22.53
CA ILE A 989 -14.26 -36.19 -23.60
C ILE A 989 -15.02 -35.01 -23.00
N LEU A 990 -14.44 -33.82 -23.08
CA LEU A 990 -15.10 -32.55 -22.79
C LEU A 990 -15.56 -31.95 -24.12
N TYR A 991 -16.86 -32.09 -24.42
CA TYR A 991 -17.42 -31.67 -25.72
C TYR A 991 -17.49 -30.14 -25.86
N ASP A 992 -17.75 -29.45 -24.75
CA ASP A 992 -17.82 -27.99 -24.68
C ASP A 992 -17.13 -27.47 -23.43
N LEU A 993 -16.49 -26.29 -23.55
CA LEU A 993 -15.72 -25.64 -22.48
C LEU A 993 -16.64 -25.03 -21.43
N TRP A 994 -16.21 -24.96 -20.18
CA TRP A 994 -16.93 -24.29 -19.09
C TRP A 994 -16.12 -23.15 -18.48
N TRP A 995 -16.73 -21.98 -18.26
CA TRP A 995 -16.03 -20.77 -17.78
C TRP A 995 -15.15 -20.95 -16.53
N ASN A 996 -15.54 -21.85 -15.61
CA ASN A 996 -14.77 -22.16 -14.39
C ASN A 996 -13.96 -23.47 -14.57
N PRO A 997 -12.63 -23.41 -14.69
CA PRO A 997 -11.77 -24.60 -14.86
C PRO A 997 -11.97 -25.65 -13.75
N ALA A 998 -12.28 -25.22 -12.53
CA ALA A 998 -12.51 -26.14 -11.40
C ALA A 998 -13.64 -27.15 -11.67
N VAL A 999 -14.65 -26.77 -12.46
CA VAL A 999 -15.76 -27.69 -12.82
C VAL A 999 -15.29 -28.77 -13.79
N GLU A 1000 -14.36 -28.44 -14.69
CA GLU A 1000 -13.74 -29.39 -15.61
C GLU A 1000 -12.80 -30.35 -14.86
N ASP A 1001 -11.98 -29.83 -13.94
CA ASP A 1001 -11.15 -30.63 -13.04
C ASP A 1001 -12.00 -31.57 -12.17
N GLN A 1002 -13.17 -31.10 -11.71
CA GLN A 1002 -14.13 -31.91 -10.97
C GLN A 1002 -14.66 -33.07 -11.81
N ALA A 1003 -14.88 -32.85 -13.11
CA ALA A 1003 -15.38 -33.85 -14.04
C ALA A 1003 -14.30 -34.87 -14.42
N THR A 1004 -13.09 -34.43 -14.74
CA THR A 1004 -11.96 -35.33 -15.04
C THR A 1004 -11.53 -36.16 -13.82
N GLY A 1005 -11.58 -35.57 -12.63
CA GLY A 1005 -11.34 -36.24 -11.35
C GLY A 1005 -12.32 -37.38 -11.01
N ARG A 1006 -13.37 -37.60 -11.82
CA ARG A 1006 -14.28 -38.76 -11.70
C ARG A 1006 -13.65 -40.06 -12.20
N ALA A 1007 -12.81 -39.97 -13.23
CA ALA A 1007 -12.06 -41.09 -13.79
C ALA A 1007 -10.63 -41.18 -13.23
N HIS A 1008 -9.98 -40.03 -12.99
CA HIS A 1008 -8.63 -39.94 -12.42
C HIS A 1008 -8.67 -39.89 -10.88
N ARG A 1009 -8.95 -41.04 -10.27
CA ARG A 1009 -9.13 -41.22 -8.82
C ARG A 1009 -8.46 -42.51 -8.33
N MET A 1010 -8.23 -42.61 -7.02
CA MET A 1010 -7.74 -43.83 -6.37
C MET A 1010 -8.57 -45.05 -6.78
N GLY A 1011 -7.91 -46.11 -7.27
CA GLY A 1011 -8.55 -47.30 -7.85
C GLY A 1011 -8.46 -47.36 -9.38
N GLN A 1012 -8.02 -46.28 -10.02
CA GLN A 1012 -7.65 -46.28 -11.43
C GLN A 1012 -6.31 -47.00 -11.64
N THR A 1013 -6.27 -47.91 -12.61
CA THR A 1013 -5.07 -48.68 -12.97
C THR A 1013 -4.54 -48.33 -14.36
N SER A 1014 -5.36 -47.66 -15.18
CA SER A 1014 -5.00 -47.27 -16.55
C SER A 1014 -4.66 -45.78 -16.62
N LYS A 1015 -3.83 -45.42 -17.60
CA LYS A 1015 -3.57 -44.02 -17.95
C LYS A 1015 -4.88 -43.33 -18.35
N VAL A 1016 -5.17 -42.17 -17.79
CA VAL A 1016 -6.41 -41.43 -18.10
C VAL A 1016 -6.10 -40.36 -19.14
N GLU A 1017 -6.80 -40.43 -20.27
CA GLU A 1017 -6.72 -39.39 -21.30
C GLU A 1017 -7.94 -38.48 -21.24
N VAL A 1018 -7.69 -37.17 -21.30
CA VAL A 1018 -8.71 -36.12 -21.33
C VAL A 1018 -8.60 -35.41 -22.66
N TRP A 1019 -9.64 -35.51 -23.48
CA TRP A 1019 -9.75 -34.84 -24.77
C TRP A 1019 -10.71 -33.67 -24.66
N ARG A 1020 -10.19 -32.46 -24.86
CA ARG A 1020 -10.94 -31.21 -24.82
C ARG A 1020 -11.22 -30.75 -26.25
N LEU A 1021 -12.49 -30.73 -26.65
CA LEU A 1021 -12.88 -30.29 -27.99
C LEU A 1021 -13.06 -28.77 -28.03
N ILE A 1022 -12.37 -28.10 -28.95
CA ILE A 1022 -12.37 -26.64 -29.09
C ILE A 1022 -12.65 -26.26 -30.53
N SER A 1023 -13.67 -25.43 -30.79
CA SER A 1023 -13.93 -24.95 -32.15
C SER A 1023 -12.93 -23.85 -32.54
N GLU A 1024 -12.16 -24.09 -33.60
CA GLU A 1024 -11.09 -23.19 -34.09
C GLU A 1024 -11.66 -21.86 -34.62
N GLY A 1025 -11.01 -20.74 -34.30
CA GLY A 1025 -11.41 -19.40 -34.75
C GLY A 1025 -12.71 -18.90 -34.11
N THR A 1026 -13.12 -19.49 -32.98
CA THR A 1026 -14.38 -19.14 -32.30
C THR A 1026 -14.15 -18.59 -30.90
N ILE A 1027 -15.24 -18.19 -30.25
CA ILE A 1027 -15.22 -17.77 -28.85
C ILE A 1027 -14.70 -18.85 -27.91
N GLU A 1028 -14.80 -20.14 -28.26
CA GLU A 1028 -14.27 -21.20 -27.40
C GLU A 1028 -12.75 -21.16 -27.32
N GLU A 1029 -12.07 -20.84 -28.42
CA GLU A 1029 -10.61 -20.68 -28.43
C GLU A 1029 -10.17 -19.49 -27.58
N LYS A 1030 -10.88 -18.36 -27.66
CA LYS A 1030 -10.64 -17.18 -26.81
C LYS A 1030 -10.93 -17.48 -25.34
N MET A 1031 -11.98 -18.23 -25.06
CA MET A 1031 -12.30 -18.69 -23.70
C MET A 1031 -11.17 -19.56 -23.14
N HIS A 1032 -10.64 -20.48 -23.94
CA HIS A 1032 -9.53 -21.34 -23.54
C HIS A 1032 -8.25 -20.53 -23.25
N GLN A 1033 -7.89 -19.59 -24.12
CA GLN A 1033 -6.73 -18.70 -23.92
C GLN A 1033 -6.83 -17.89 -22.62
N LEU A 1034 -8.03 -17.38 -22.30
CA LEU A 1034 -8.29 -16.66 -21.05
C LEU A 1034 -8.21 -17.57 -19.82
N GLN A 1035 -8.66 -18.81 -19.91
CA GLN A 1035 -8.55 -19.79 -18.83
C GLN A 1035 -7.09 -20.11 -18.52
N GLU A 1036 -6.28 -20.39 -19.54
CA GLU A 1036 -4.86 -20.67 -19.39
C GLU A 1036 -4.10 -19.46 -18.82
N SER A 1037 -4.36 -18.25 -19.35
CA SER A 1037 -3.75 -17.01 -18.83
C SER A 1037 -4.05 -16.80 -17.33
N LYS A 1038 -5.30 -17.06 -16.90
CA LYS A 1038 -5.69 -16.93 -15.48
C LYS A 1038 -5.10 -18.03 -14.61
N LYS A 1039 -4.96 -19.25 -15.15
CA LYS A 1039 -4.36 -20.39 -14.46
C LYS A 1039 -2.85 -20.22 -14.27
N GLU A 1040 -2.14 -19.68 -15.26
CA GLU A 1040 -0.73 -19.31 -15.15
C GLU A 1040 -0.51 -18.22 -14.10
N LEU A 1041 -1.37 -17.19 -14.09
CA LEU A 1041 -1.32 -16.11 -13.11
C LEU A 1041 -1.59 -16.63 -11.69
N PHE A 1042 -2.53 -17.56 -11.53
CA PHE A 1042 -2.78 -18.25 -10.26
C PHE A 1042 -1.57 -19.05 -9.78
N ASN A 1043 -0.92 -19.81 -10.68
CA ASN A 1043 0.26 -20.60 -10.34
C ASN A 1043 1.49 -19.72 -10.01
N GLN A 1044 1.62 -18.55 -10.64
CA GLN A 1044 2.67 -17.59 -10.33
C GLN A 1044 2.45 -16.93 -8.96
N VAL A 1045 1.20 -16.61 -8.62
CA VAL A 1045 0.82 -16.00 -7.34
C VAL A 1045 0.91 -17.01 -6.19
N MET A 1046 0.60 -18.29 -6.39
CA MET A 1046 0.73 -19.31 -5.33
C MET A 1046 2.19 -19.60 -4.92
N ASN A 1047 3.19 -19.14 -5.69
CA ASN A 1047 4.61 -19.26 -5.37
C ASN A 1047 5.23 -17.97 -4.78
N ALA A 1048 4.46 -16.89 -4.66
CA ALA A 1048 4.85 -15.65 -4.02
C ALA A 1048 3.90 -15.37 -2.83
N GLU A 1049 4.42 -14.89 -1.71
CA GLU A 1049 3.66 -14.71 -0.46
C GLU A 1049 2.53 -13.66 -0.52
N ASP A 1050 2.24 -13.06 -1.69
CA ASP A 1050 1.22 -12.03 -1.89
C ASP A 1050 0.01 -12.54 -2.70
N VAL A 1051 -1.04 -12.98 -2.00
CA VAL A 1051 -2.29 -13.44 -2.62
C VAL A 1051 -3.18 -12.26 -3.00
N LYS A 1052 -3.16 -11.83 -4.27
CA LYS A 1052 -4.22 -10.98 -4.83
C LYS A 1052 -5.43 -11.83 -5.27
N PRO A 1053 -6.69 -11.45 -4.92
CA PRO A 1053 -7.87 -12.15 -5.40
C PRO A 1053 -8.01 -12.03 -6.92
N LEU A 1054 -8.30 -13.14 -7.61
CA LEU A 1054 -8.64 -13.15 -9.03
C LEU A 1054 -9.95 -12.37 -9.28
N GLU A 1055 -9.89 -11.38 -10.17
CA GLU A 1055 -11.06 -10.61 -10.57
C GLU A 1055 -12.03 -11.45 -11.43
N GLN A 1056 -13.32 -11.17 -11.26
CA GLN A 1056 -14.37 -11.67 -12.16
C GLN A 1056 -14.11 -11.19 -13.59
N MET A 1057 -14.66 -11.90 -14.59
CA MET A 1057 -14.63 -11.45 -15.98
C MET A 1057 -14.92 -9.95 -16.08
N THR A 1058 -13.93 -9.20 -16.55
CA THR A 1058 -13.99 -7.75 -16.66
C THR A 1058 -14.74 -7.35 -17.94
N VAL A 1059 -15.11 -6.07 -18.04
CA VAL A 1059 -15.68 -5.52 -19.28
C VAL A 1059 -14.65 -5.61 -20.43
N SER A 1060 -13.36 -5.49 -20.12
CA SER A 1060 -12.26 -5.72 -21.07
C SER A 1060 -12.19 -7.19 -21.49
N ASP A 1061 -12.34 -8.16 -20.58
CA ASP A 1061 -12.39 -9.59 -20.93
C ASP A 1061 -13.55 -9.86 -21.90
N LEU A 1062 -14.72 -9.26 -21.67
CA LEU A 1062 -15.89 -9.42 -22.55
C LEU A 1062 -15.66 -8.85 -23.95
N ARG A 1063 -14.97 -7.72 -24.06
CA ARG A 1063 -14.59 -7.14 -25.36
C ARG A 1063 -13.58 -8.01 -26.08
N LEU A 1064 -12.57 -8.51 -25.36
CA LEU A 1064 -11.52 -9.37 -25.92
C LEU A 1064 -12.07 -10.70 -26.48
N ILE A 1065 -13.09 -11.28 -25.84
CA ILE A 1065 -13.75 -12.51 -26.32
C ILE A 1065 -14.55 -12.27 -27.60
N LEU A 1066 -15.06 -11.05 -27.79
CA LEU A 1066 -15.88 -10.68 -28.95
C LEU A 1066 -15.07 -10.07 -30.09
N ASP A 1067 -13.78 -9.82 -29.91
CA ASP A 1067 -12.92 -9.25 -30.95
C ASP A 1067 -12.51 -10.33 -31.96
N ILE A 1068 -12.46 -9.98 -33.24
CA ILE A 1068 -11.98 -10.90 -34.28
C ILE A 1068 -10.46 -10.96 -34.15
N GLY A 1069 -9.92 -12.15 -33.89
CA GLY A 1069 -8.49 -12.37 -34.14
C GLY A 1069 -8.27 -12.20 -35.64
N GLU A 1070 -7.36 -11.29 -36.02
CA GLU A 1070 -6.89 -11.15 -37.40
C GLU A 1070 -6.41 -12.47 -37.99
#